data_AF-A0AAE3YRJ6-F1
#
_entry.id   AF-A0AAE3YRJ6-F1
#
_cell.length_a   1.000
_cell.length_b   1.000
_cell.length_c   1.000
_cell.angle_alpha   90.00
_cell.angle_beta   90.00
_cell.angle_gamma   90.00
#
_symmetry.space_group_name_H-M   'P 1'
#
loop_
_entity.id
_entity.type
_entity.pdbx_description
1 polymer ?
#
loop_
_entity_poly.entity_id
_entity_poly.type
_entity_poly.pdbx_seq_one_letter_code
_entity_poly.pdbx_strand_id
1 'polypeptide(L)'
;MRPPVRTATALAAALLLAAGGLTVTPSPAAAAVTSYIRLNQVGYQTGQPKIAYLMGTAAQAGATFRVVDANGTTVRTGTAGASRGGWNSAYTGVSEIDFSAVTTPGRYTIQISGVTTSPEFEIAGRADLYAPVSRAMSTFFQTQRDGQNVIPGALDRRPSHLADSSATVYHVPTFEEGSDAIAGNLTPISGAPKVDVAGGWFDAGDYLKFTHTTAYAAGALQVAQRSGSADPARAAEIDHAMAWLDKMWDETNGVLYVQVGLGGGNDTFDGDHDVWRLPEADDAIRAEPGKDGYYLRYRPVLRANAPGARISPNLAGRVSAAFALSAQLHATSDPGRAAQDLAKAALLYQKAQTTNVPAQLVTAYPYTFYPEKAWKDDMAYGATELARAARALGDGRAVTWLAEAALWADQYMDDGGGTLNLYDVGGIALPDLAEEIAETESTGLAVTPEQLLDHQAARLDEAVARAQADRFRAGAAYTNYDSTSYTLGLIAQATRYDEVSGTSTYAAFAQSQANWALGGNPWGVSLIVGVGDTFPRCPHHQVANLKGSHTGSGAILTGAAVNGPNGEDTFDLDELGDCPADGADAYAAFTGNGARFLDATEAWMSNEPAIDFTATGLLAFALLGKGGTGPEPVPVKRDTIGVFRPSASTVFVRDSLTTGTATAQATVPSGAVGFVGDWDGDGVDGIGYWVPSSRMVHLRNAFSGGGAYDHTFQASYASSSDVPLVGDWDGNGTDTFATWRPGDRNVRIRNDHGSGATQIGVTIGDTGDTILVGDWNGDGKDSLGYHRTSQRTFVLREKLESGAPEVSFVYGATGDKPVVGDWDGDGDDTVGVFRTENSWFLRNTNASGNADVAGFTFGQSADRPLAGDFVRDAPPGTGTPAQIAAANGFYTDPDSNPMRWVADNPADARMPAIRDTLATKPGARWFGDWSGDIRTAVDAYVDGATAAGQVPILVAYNIPKRDCDGQSAGGAASAAAYRQWISEFGAGVAGRPAVVVIEPDAVTQLDCLTAAQVTERFGLVSHAVGAFGGQAWTYVDAGNAGWVAADVMADRLAQAGIARAHGFAVNTSNFWTTAESTAYANAINADLATAKPYVIDTSRNGNGHKDDWCNPAGVKLGVTSRLNTSGAEMLLWLKVPGDSDGATCGRIRDLPAGTFSPDYAMWLINGN
;
A
#
# COMPACT_ATOMS: atom_id res chain seq x y z
N MET A 1 -19.64 -75.50 24.87
CA MET A 1 -19.37 -76.88 24.40
C MET A 1 -17.99 -76.88 23.72
N ARG A 2 -17.10 -77.83 24.07
CA ARG A 2 -15.76 -78.09 23.46
C ARG A 2 -15.88 -78.50 21.97
N PRO A 3 -14.81 -78.52 21.11
CA PRO A 3 -13.37 -78.65 21.45
C PRO A 3 -12.33 -77.82 20.63
N PRO A 4 -11.01 -77.98 20.94
CA PRO A 4 -9.84 -77.13 20.55
C PRO A 4 -8.81 -77.86 19.64
N VAL A 5 -7.72 -77.20 19.20
CA VAL A 5 -6.36 -77.78 18.92
C VAL A 5 -5.34 -76.60 18.97
N ARG A 6 -4.32 -76.49 19.84
CA ARG A 6 -3.10 -77.26 20.22
C ARG A 6 -1.92 -77.26 19.22
N THR A 7 -1.00 -76.32 19.45
CA THR A 7 0.48 -76.44 19.63
C THR A 7 1.31 -77.45 18.80
N ALA A 8 2.24 -76.88 18.01
CA ALA A 8 3.70 -77.08 17.96
C ALA A 8 4.34 -78.49 17.97
N THR A 9 5.17 -78.79 16.96
CA THR A 9 6.54 -79.43 16.95
C THR A 9 6.82 -79.96 15.52
N ALA A 10 7.84 -79.54 14.77
CA ALA A 10 9.31 -79.55 14.92
C ALA A 10 10.00 -80.82 14.37
N LEU A 11 10.96 -80.56 13.47
CA LEU A 11 12.07 -81.37 12.94
C LEU A 11 11.78 -82.54 11.97
N ALA A 12 12.37 -82.46 10.77
CA ALA A 12 13.56 -83.25 10.44
C ALA A 12 14.24 -82.83 9.11
N ALA A 13 15.56 -82.61 9.22
CA ALA A 13 16.65 -82.99 8.31
C ALA A 13 16.62 -82.59 6.82
N ALA A 14 17.60 -81.78 6.40
CA ALA A 14 18.77 -82.27 5.63
C ALA A 14 19.74 -81.13 5.30
N LEU A 15 21.00 -81.26 5.74
CA LEU A 15 22.15 -80.58 5.11
C LEU A 15 22.54 -81.39 3.87
N LEU A 16 22.74 -80.75 2.72
CA LEU A 16 23.98 -80.86 1.92
C LEU A 16 23.96 -79.95 0.68
N LEU A 17 25.16 -79.45 0.40
CA LEU A 17 25.56 -78.38 -0.51
C LEU A 17 25.18 -78.64 -1.98
N ALA A 18 24.88 -77.56 -2.73
CA ALA A 18 25.81 -76.94 -3.70
C ALA A 18 25.08 -76.12 -4.79
N ALA A 19 25.84 -75.15 -5.32
CA ALA A 19 25.61 -74.35 -6.53
C ALA A 19 24.81 -73.04 -6.36
N GLY A 20 25.52 -71.93 -6.56
CA GLY A 20 25.01 -70.58 -6.41
C GLY A 20 23.94 -70.22 -7.45
N GLY A 21 22.77 -69.85 -6.93
CA GLY A 21 21.86 -68.91 -7.55
C GLY A 21 21.52 -67.88 -6.48
N LEU A 22 21.66 -66.58 -6.80
CA LEU A 22 21.12 -65.53 -5.95
C LEU A 22 19.60 -65.70 -5.88
N THR A 23 19.10 -66.27 -4.79
CA THR A 23 17.68 -66.15 -4.42
C THR A 23 17.46 -64.73 -3.95
N VAL A 24 16.90 -63.90 -4.82
CA VAL A 24 16.31 -62.61 -4.44
C VAL A 24 15.09 -62.92 -3.57
N THR A 25 15.22 -62.68 -2.27
CA THR A 25 14.06 -62.54 -1.38
C THR A 25 13.22 -61.37 -1.90
N PRO A 26 11.90 -61.51 -2.11
CA PRO A 26 11.08 -60.36 -2.45
C PRO A 26 11.17 -59.37 -1.30
N SER A 27 11.66 -58.16 -1.59
CA SER A 27 11.58 -57.05 -0.64
C SER A 27 10.13 -56.89 -0.18
N PRO A 28 9.90 -56.56 1.10
CA PRO A 28 8.56 -56.20 1.55
C PRO A 28 8.03 -55.10 0.62
N ALA A 29 6.81 -55.28 0.11
CA ALA A 29 6.15 -54.27 -0.71
C ALA A 29 6.22 -52.93 0.04
N ALA A 30 6.85 -51.93 -0.57
CA ALA A 30 6.88 -50.58 -0.02
C ALA A 30 5.43 -50.16 0.24
N ALA A 31 5.13 -49.70 1.46
CA ALA A 31 3.81 -49.15 1.78
C ALA A 31 3.48 -48.06 0.74
N ALA A 32 2.27 -48.11 0.17
CA ALA A 32 1.85 -47.16 -0.83
C ALA A 32 1.91 -45.74 -0.23
N VAL A 33 2.66 -44.84 -0.87
CA VAL A 33 2.74 -43.44 -0.42
C VAL A 33 1.39 -42.79 -0.68
N THR A 34 0.75 -42.29 0.38
CA THR A 34 -0.48 -41.50 0.28
C THR A 34 -0.11 -40.03 0.37
N SER A 35 -0.55 -39.22 -0.58
CA SER A 35 -0.18 -37.80 -0.67
C SER A 35 -1.33 -36.92 -1.12
N TYR A 36 -1.23 -35.64 -0.78
CA TYR A 36 -2.23 -34.60 -1.05
C TYR A 36 -1.54 -33.36 -1.60
N ILE A 37 -2.18 -32.72 -2.58
CA ILE A 37 -1.80 -31.40 -3.07
C ILE A 37 -2.63 -30.35 -2.32
N ARG A 38 -1.96 -29.41 -1.64
CA ARG A 38 -2.59 -28.28 -0.92
C ARG A 38 -2.25 -26.98 -1.64
N LEU A 39 -3.27 -26.19 -1.98
CA LEU A 39 -3.08 -24.98 -2.79
C LEU A 39 -4.17 -23.93 -2.49
N ASN A 40 -3.95 -22.72 -2.97
CA ASN A 40 -4.98 -21.68 -2.99
C ASN A 40 -6.08 -22.05 -3.99
N GLN A 41 -7.25 -22.44 -3.48
CA GLN A 41 -8.36 -22.94 -4.30
C GLN A 41 -9.05 -21.85 -5.13
N VAL A 42 -8.77 -20.56 -4.86
CA VAL A 42 -9.22 -19.45 -5.71
C VAL A 42 -8.23 -19.27 -6.85
N GLY A 43 -6.97 -19.05 -6.52
CA GLY A 43 -5.97 -18.80 -7.55
C GLY A 43 -4.72 -18.06 -7.11
N TYR A 44 -3.93 -17.66 -8.11
CA TYR A 44 -2.63 -17.04 -7.94
C TYR A 44 -2.48 -15.84 -8.87
N GLN A 45 -1.98 -14.73 -8.35
CA GLN A 45 -1.80 -13.51 -9.15
C GLN A 45 -0.74 -13.70 -10.26
N THR A 46 -1.01 -13.13 -11.44
CA THR A 46 -0.01 -12.99 -12.51
C THR A 46 1.22 -12.22 -12.03
N GLY A 47 2.41 -12.75 -12.33
CA GLY A 47 3.70 -12.14 -11.94
C GLY A 47 4.13 -12.34 -10.48
N GLN A 48 3.29 -12.91 -9.61
CA GLN A 48 3.65 -13.23 -8.22
C GLN A 48 4.10 -14.69 -8.05
N PRO A 49 4.80 -15.02 -6.94
CA PRO A 49 5.13 -16.40 -6.59
C PRO A 49 3.88 -17.28 -6.47
N LYS A 50 3.96 -18.49 -7.02
CA LYS A 50 2.85 -19.46 -7.05
C LYS A 50 3.31 -20.76 -6.45
N ILE A 51 2.96 -20.94 -5.19
CA ILE A 51 3.40 -22.05 -4.36
C ILE A 51 2.20 -22.90 -3.93
N ALA A 52 2.29 -24.20 -4.19
CA ALA A 52 1.44 -25.22 -3.63
C ALA A 52 2.30 -26.20 -2.80
N TYR A 53 1.68 -27.14 -2.10
CA TYR A 53 2.39 -28.11 -1.26
C TYR A 53 1.99 -29.54 -1.58
N LEU A 54 2.98 -30.43 -1.64
CA LEU A 54 2.82 -31.87 -1.66
C LEU A 54 3.07 -32.41 -0.25
N MET A 55 2.01 -32.82 0.44
CA MET A 55 2.09 -33.45 1.75
C MET A 55 1.88 -34.95 1.60
N GLY A 56 2.78 -35.78 2.12
CA GLY A 56 2.69 -37.23 1.98
C GLY A 56 3.24 -38.02 3.16
N THR A 57 2.94 -39.32 3.16
CA THR A 57 3.41 -40.25 4.21
C THR A 57 4.94 -40.47 4.22
N ALA A 58 5.61 -40.02 3.17
CA ALA A 58 7.06 -39.90 3.06
C ALA A 58 7.44 -38.62 2.29
N ALA A 59 8.66 -38.13 2.47
CA ALA A 59 9.20 -37.02 1.68
C ALA A 59 9.30 -37.41 0.19
N GLN A 60 8.68 -36.62 -0.68
CA GLN A 60 8.64 -36.83 -2.13
C GLN A 60 9.35 -35.70 -2.89
N ALA A 61 10.46 -35.21 -2.34
CA ALA A 61 11.30 -34.24 -3.03
C ALA A 61 11.74 -34.81 -4.40
N GLY A 62 11.62 -34.01 -5.46
CA GLY A 62 11.89 -34.42 -6.82
C GLY A 62 10.72 -35.09 -7.56
N ALA A 63 9.55 -35.30 -6.92
CA ALA A 63 8.36 -35.82 -7.60
C ALA A 63 7.97 -34.93 -8.78
N THR A 64 7.76 -35.52 -9.96
CA THR A 64 7.40 -34.77 -11.16
C THR A 64 5.94 -34.32 -11.08
N PHE A 65 5.72 -33.01 -11.18
CA PHE A 65 4.39 -32.41 -11.28
C PHE A 65 4.16 -31.83 -12.67
N ARG A 66 2.88 -31.76 -13.06
CA ARG A 66 2.41 -31.08 -14.27
C ARG A 66 1.36 -30.05 -13.89
N VAL A 67 1.49 -28.85 -14.43
CA VAL A 67 0.41 -27.87 -14.46
C VAL A 67 -0.34 -28.07 -15.77
N VAL A 68 -1.64 -28.29 -15.67
CA VAL A 68 -2.51 -28.66 -16.77
C VAL A 68 -3.61 -27.62 -16.91
N ASP A 69 -3.77 -27.07 -18.11
CA ASP A 69 -4.83 -26.10 -18.40
C ASP A 69 -6.22 -26.76 -18.50
N ALA A 70 -7.27 -25.95 -18.57
CA ALA A 70 -8.65 -26.42 -18.71
C ALA A 70 -8.91 -27.29 -19.96
N ASN A 71 -8.04 -27.25 -20.99
CA ASN A 71 -8.14 -28.10 -22.17
C ASN A 71 -7.44 -29.46 -21.99
N GLY A 72 -6.85 -29.72 -20.83
CA GLY A 72 -6.06 -30.93 -20.57
C GLY A 72 -4.61 -30.85 -21.09
N THR A 73 -4.16 -29.67 -21.53
CA THR A 73 -2.80 -29.48 -22.05
C THR A 73 -1.84 -29.22 -20.89
N THR A 74 -0.74 -29.97 -20.83
CA THR A 74 0.35 -29.67 -19.87
C THR A 74 1.08 -28.41 -20.30
N VAL A 75 0.92 -27.32 -19.55
CA VAL A 75 1.58 -26.03 -19.80
C VAL A 75 2.94 -25.93 -19.11
N ARG A 76 3.15 -26.71 -18.04
CA ARG A 76 4.43 -26.80 -17.32
C ARG A 76 4.64 -28.18 -16.76
N THR A 77 5.87 -28.66 -16.84
CA THR A 77 6.35 -29.79 -16.03
C THR A 77 7.45 -29.29 -15.11
N GLY A 78 7.47 -29.75 -13.87
CA GLY A 78 8.50 -29.43 -12.88
C GLY A 78 8.69 -30.56 -11.89
N THR A 79 9.52 -30.32 -10.88
CA THR A 79 9.78 -31.26 -9.79
C THR A 79 9.52 -30.58 -8.45
N ALA A 80 8.85 -31.28 -7.54
CA ALA A 80 8.64 -30.80 -6.18
C ALA A 80 9.98 -30.50 -5.50
N GLY A 81 10.04 -29.41 -4.74
CA GLY A 81 11.22 -28.95 -4.03
C GLY A 81 11.64 -29.87 -2.87
N ALA A 82 12.70 -29.45 -2.17
CA ALA A 82 13.15 -30.13 -0.97
C ALA A 82 12.03 -30.21 0.08
N SER A 83 12.06 -31.26 0.90
CA SER A 83 11.11 -31.39 2.00
C SER A 83 11.37 -30.30 3.04
N ARG A 84 10.32 -29.60 3.42
CA ARG A 84 10.26 -28.70 4.60
C ARG A 84 10.15 -29.49 5.90
N GLY A 85 10.01 -30.82 5.83
CA GLY A 85 9.92 -31.78 6.93
C GLY A 85 8.50 -32.32 7.13
N GLY A 86 8.27 -33.09 8.20
CA GLY A 86 6.96 -33.70 8.50
C GLY A 86 5.97 -32.76 9.17
N TRP A 87 4.68 -32.97 8.87
CA TRP A 87 3.53 -32.30 9.51
C TRP A 87 3.09 -33.03 10.77
N ASN A 88 2.92 -34.35 10.71
CA ASN A 88 2.61 -35.20 11.86
C ASN A 88 3.23 -36.59 11.69
N SER A 89 2.91 -37.54 12.57
CA SER A 89 3.47 -38.90 12.53
C SER A 89 3.04 -39.69 11.29
N ALA A 90 1.89 -39.37 10.69
CA ALA A 90 1.40 -39.99 9.47
C ALA A 90 1.99 -39.33 8.22
N TYR A 91 2.08 -38.00 8.19
CA TYR A 91 2.56 -37.20 7.07
C TYR A 91 3.94 -36.63 7.34
N THR A 92 4.95 -37.44 7.04
CA THR A 92 6.36 -37.17 7.41
C THR A 92 7.11 -36.29 6.41
N GLY A 93 6.48 -35.88 5.30
CA GLY A 93 7.10 -34.98 4.33
C GLY A 93 6.14 -33.98 3.70
N VAL A 94 6.53 -32.71 3.71
CA VAL A 94 5.86 -31.60 3.01
C VAL A 94 6.87 -30.97 2.06
N SER A 95 6.59 -30.93 0.76
CA SER A 95 7.45 -30.31 -0.26
C SER A 95 6.71 -29.19 -0.98
N GLU A 96 7.40 -28.11 -1.32
CA GLU A 96 6.83 -27.03 -2.14
C GLU A 96 6.75 -27.44 -3.61
N ILE A 97 5.68 -27.03 -4.27
CA ILE A 97 5.48 -27.08 -5.71
C ILE A 97 5.50 -25.63 -6.19
N ASP A 98 6.63 -25.20 -6.73
CA ASP A 98 6.79 -23.87 -7.34
C ASP A 98 6.47 -23.95 -8.83
N PHE A 99 5.40 -23.28 -9.21
CA PHE A 99 4.97 -23.13 -10.60
C PHE A 99 4.85 -21.67 -11.01
N SER A 100 5.62 -20.79 -10.36
CA SER A 100 5.63 -19.34 -10.61
C SER A 100 5.90 -18.98 -12.08
N ALA A 101 6.62 -19.86 -12.79
CA ALA A 101 6.90 -19.75 -14.23
C ALA A 101 5.65 -19.84 -15.13
N VAL A 102 4.50 -20.29 -14.62
CA VAL A 102 3.22 -20.21 -15.34
C VAL A 102 2.66 -18.81 -15.13
N THR A 103 2.66 -17.99 -16.18
CA THR A 103 2.25 -16.58 -16.13
C THR A 103 1.03 -16.28 -16.99
N THR A 104 0.65 -17.19 -17.88
CA THR A 104 -0.55 -17.04 -18.71
C THR A 104 -1.80 -17.08 -17.82
N PRO A 105 -2.69 -16.08 -17.93
CA PRO A 105 -3.97 -16.14 -17.23
C PRO A 105 -4.83 -17.30 -17.73
N GLY A 106 -5.55 -17.96 -16.83
CA GLY A 106 -6.40 -19.11 -17.15
C GLY A 106 -6.69 -20.00 -15.94
N ARG A 107 -7.41 -21.10 -16.21
CA ARG A 107 -7.77 -22.12 -15.20
C ARG A 107 -6.87 -23.35 -15.32
N TYR A 108 -6.44 -23.87 -14.18
CA TYR A 108 -5.41 -24.89 -14.09
C TYR A 108 -5.67 -25.92 -12.99
N THR A 109 -5.05 -27.09 -13.15
CA THR A 109 -4.87 -28.10 -12.09
C THR A 109 -3.41 -28.53 -11.99
N ILE A 110 -3.00 -29.06 -10.85
CA ILE A 110 -1.70 -29.71 -10.65
C ILE A 110 -1.91 -31.23 -10.58
N GLN A 111 -1.10 -31.97 -11.35
CA GLN A 111 -1.13 -33.42 -11.44
C GLN A 111 0.23 -34.02 -11.09
N ILE A 112 0.23 -35.03 -10.22
CA ILE A 112 1.40 -35.84 -9.86
C ILE A 112 1.00 -37.32 -9.96
N SER A 113 1.87 -38.16 -10.51
CA SER A 113 1.57 -39.58 -10.70
C SER A 113 1.30 -40.28 -9.35
N GLY A 114 0.17 -40.98 -9.24
CA GLY A 114 -0.23 -41.67 -8.02
C GLY A 114 -0.82 -40.77 -6.93
N VAL A 115 -1.05 -39.49 -7.22
CA VAL A 115 -1.66 -38.50 -6.31
C VAL A 115 -2.95 -37.98 -6.93
N THR A 116 -3.98 -37.77 -6.11
CA THR A 116 -5.24 -37.15 -6.56
C THR A 116 -4.95 -35.76 -7.15
N THR A 117 -5.55 -35.46 -8.30
CA THR A 117 -5.45 -34.14 -8.94
C THR A 117 -5.91 -33.05 -7.97
N SER A 118 -5.23 -31.90 -7.99
CA SER A 118 -5.61 -30.77 -7.16
C SER A 118 -7.01 -30.24 -7.52
N PRO A 119 -7.64 -29.45 -6.64
CA PRO A 119 -8.71 -28.52 -7.03
C PRO A 119 -8.30 -27.66 -8.23
N GLU A 120 -9.28 -27.19 -8.99
CA GLU A 120 -9.05 -26.18 -10.03
C GLU A 120 -8.69 -24.85 -9.35
N PHE A 121 -7.80 -24.08 -9.96
CA PHE A 121 -7.46 -22.74 -9.52
C PHE A 121 -7.23 -21.82 -10.73
N GLU A 122 -7.38 -20.52 -10.52
CA GLU A 122 -7.20 -19.51 -11.56
C GLU A 122 -5.84 -18.82 -11.45
N ILE A 123 -5.24 -18.46 -12.58
CA ILE A 123 -4.17 -17.46 -12.65
C ILE A 123 -4.77 -16.23 -13.32
N ALA A 124 -4.83 -15.10 -12.62
CA ALA A 124 -5.48 -13.89 -13.13
C ALA A 124 -4.93 -12.62 -12.45
N GLY A 125 -5.49 -11.47 -12.84
CA GLY A 125 -5.26 -10.22 -12.13
C GLY A 125 -5.84 -10.27 -10.72
N ARG A 126 -5.26 -9.49 -9.81
CA ARG A 126 -5.66 -9.44 -8.38
C ARG A 126 -7.16 -9.15 -8.16
N ALA A 127 -7.73 -8.26 -8.97
CA ALA A 127 -9.14 -7.87 -8.87
C ALA A 127 -10.07 -9.03 -9.24
N ASP A 128 -9.74 -9.76 -10.31
CA ASP A 128 -10.52 -10.91 -10.77
C ASP A 128 -10.49 -12.06 -9.75
N LEU A 129 -9.39 -12.22 -9.02
CA LEU A 129 -9.25 -13.24 -7.98
C LEU A 129 -9.98 -12.88 -6.69
N TYR A 130 -9.75 -11.67 -6.15
CA TYR A 130 -10.09 -11.38 -4.76
C TYR A 130 -11.33 -10.50 -4.57
N ALA A 131 -11.72 -9.69 -5.56
CA ALA A 131 -12.97 -8.94 -5.46
C ALA A 131 -14.22 -9.84 -5.38
N PRO A 132 -14.30 -11.01 -6.07
CA PRO A 132 -15.37 -11.97 -5.85
C PRO A 132 -15.40 -12.55 -4.43
N VAL A 133 -14.24 -12.81 -3.82
CA VAL A 133 -14.14 -13.30 -2.44
C VAL A 133 -14.70 -12.26 -1.48
N SER A 134 -14.24 -11.01 -1.55
CA SER A 134 -14.74 -9.91 -0.71
C SER A 134 -16.26 -9.69 -0.85
N ARG A 135 -16.80 -9.79 -2.08
CA ARG A 135 -18.25 -9.73 -2.32
C ARG A 135 -19.00 -10.92 -1.72
N ALA A 136 -18.47 -12.13 -1.80
CA ALA A 136 -19.05 -13.29 -1.14
C ALA A 136 -19.11 -13.07 0.39
N MET A 137 -18.07 -12.52 0.99
CA MET A 137 -18.05 -12.23 2.44
C MET A 137 -19.12 -11.21 2.86
N SER A 138 -19.54 -10.31 1.97
CA SER A 138 -20.66 -9.38 2.23
C SER A 138 -22.00 -10.12 2.42
N THR A 139 -22.18 -11.33 1.88
CA THR A 139 -23.43 -12.10 2.04
C THR A 139 -23.60 -12.71 3.43
N PHE A 140 -22.50 -12.86 4.19
CA PHE A 140 -22.58 -13.28 5.58
C PHE A 140 -23.28 -12.22 6.43
N PHE A 141 -22.86 -10.95 6.34
CA PHE A 141 -23.50 -9.83 7.04
C PHE A 141 -25.00 -9.71 6.74
N GLN A 142 -25.41 -9.93 5.48
CA GLN A 142 -26.82 -9.98 5.09
C GLN A 142 -27.61 -11.06 5.85
N THR A 143 -26.98 -12.22 6.07
CA THR A 143 -27.57 -13.34 6.81
C THR A 143 -27.65 -13.04 8.31
N GLN A 144 -26.64 -12.35 8.84
CA GLN A 144 -26.56 -11.93 10.24
C GLN A 144 -27.49 -10.78 10.60
N ARG A 145 -28.10 -10.09 9.61
CA ARG A 145 -29.03 -8.99 9.90
C ARG A 145 -30.16 -9.45 10.83
N ASP A 146 -30.46 -8.59 11.78
CA ASP A 146 -31.55 -8.75 12.75
C ASP A 146 -32.58 -7.61 12.64
N GLY A 147 -33.73 -7.76 13.30
CA GLY A 147 -34.80 -6.76 13.33
C GLY A 147 -35.69 -6.79 12.07
N GLN A 148 -36.26 -5.63 11.73
CA GLN A 148 -37.23 -5.53 10.64
C GLN A 148 -36.61 -5.63 9.23
N ASN A 149 -35.34 -5.24 9.09
CA ASN A 149 -34.65 -5.03 7.81
C ASN A 149 -33.76 -6.22 7.41
N VAL A 150 -34.27 -7.43 7.59
CA VAL A 150 -33.59 -8.68 7.24
C VAL A 150 -33.68 -8.93 5.73
N ILE A 151 -32.57 -9.35 5.13
CA ILE A 151 -32.52 -9.78 3.73
C ILE A 151 -32.73 -11.30 3.70
N PRO A 152 -33.74 -11.83 2.98
CA PRO A 152 -33.99 -13.28 2.99
C PRO A 152 -32.80 -14.12 2.53
N GLY A 153 -32.08 -13.68 1.50
CA GLY A 153 -30.88 -14.37 1.01
C GLY A 153 -31.13 -15.83 0.62
N ALA A 154 -30.06 -16.62 0.56
CA ALA A 154 -30.11 -18.04 0.20
C ALA A 154 -30.75 -18.91 1.30
N LEU A 155 -30.70 -18.47 2.56
CA LEU A 155 -31.23 -19.18 3.72
C LEU A 155 -32.67 -18.77 4.06
N ASP A 156 -33.34 -17.96 3.23
CA ASP A 156 -34.71 -17.45 3.43
C ASP A 156 -34.93 -16.89 4.85
N ARG A 157 -33.98 -16.07 5.33
CA ARG A 157 -34.06 -15.36 6.60
C ARG A 157 -35.32 -14.49 6.65
N ARG A 158 -35.86 -14.27 7.85
CA ARG A 158 -37.05 -13.45 8.08
C ARG A 158 -36.76 -12.42 9.16
N PRO A 159 -37.55 -11.33 9.23
CA PRO A 159 -37.50 -10.42 10.36
C PRO A 159 -37.55 -11.19 11.68
N SER A 160 -36.67 -10.83 12.61
CA SER A 160 -36.47 -11.52 13.89
C SER A 160 -36.23 -10.52 15.02
N HIS A 161 -36.44 -10.97 16.25
CA HIS A 161 -36.27 -10.21 17.50
C HIS A 161 -36.93 -8.82 17.45
N LEU A 162 -38.16 -8.75 16.94
CA LEU A 162 -38.88 -7.48 16.76
C LEU A 162 -39.19 -6.79 18.10
N ALA A 163 -39.17 -7.52 19.21
CA ALA A 163 -39.33 -6.99 20.56
C ALA A 163 -38.16 -6.08 21.01
N ASP A 164 -37.01 -6.14 20.35
CA ASP A 164 -35.85 -5.28 20.61
C ASP A 164 -36.15 -3.79 20.39
N SER A 165 -37.20 -3.44 19.66
CA SER A 165 -37.63 -2.04 19.49
C SER A 165 -38.18 -1.43 20.79
N SER A 166 -38.32 -2.24 21.85
CA SER A 166 -38.81 -1.85 23.18
C SER A 166 -38.18 -2.72 24.27
N ALA A 167 -36.85 -2.83 24.23
CA ALA A 167 -36.04 -3.67 25.10
C ALA A 167 -35.88 -3.07 26.51
N THR A 168 -35.63 -3.93 27.49
CA THR A 168 -35.44 -3.53 28.89
C THR A 168 -33.96 -3.56 29.24
N VAL A 169 -33.48 -2.52 29.94
CA VAL A 169 -32.08 -2.40 30.36
C VAL A 169 -31.88 -3.05 31.73
N TYR A 170 -30.88 -3.91 31.85
CA TYR A 170 -30.57 -4.67 33.07
C TYR A 170 -29.23 -4.27 33.68
N HIS A 171 -29.08 -4.53 34.97
CA HIS A 171 -27.76 -4.58 35.59
C HIS A 171 -26.95 -5.75 35.00
N VAL A 172 -25.63 -5.57 34.89
CA VAL A 172 -24.73 -6.66 34.49
C VAL A 172 -24.92 -7.83 35.46
N PRO A 173 -25.26 -9.04 34.97
CA PRO A 173 -25.46 -10.19 35.83
C PRO A 173 -24.14 -10.71 36.40
N THR A 174 -24.24 -11.53 37.43
CA THR A 174 -23.12 -12.36 37.91
C THR A 174 -23.09 -13.65 37.11
N PHE A 175 -21.89 -14.14 36.81
CA PHE A 175 -21.68 -15.37 36.04
C PHE A 175 -21.07 -16.45 36.92
N GLU A 176 -21.32 -17.71 36.57
CA GLU A 176 -20.60 -18.85 37.15
C GLU A 176 -19.11 -18.79 36.78
N GLU A 177 -18.25 -19.32 37.67
CA GLU A 177 -16.80 -19.22 37.47
C GLU A 177 -16.36 -20.01 36.23
N GLY A 178 -15.72 -19.34 35.27
CA GLY A 178 -15.22 -19.95 34.04
C GLY A 178 -16.31 -20.29 33.01
N SER A 179 -17.53 -19.78 33.18
CA SER A 179 -18.66 -20.02 32.29
C SER A 179 -19.37 -18.71 31.96
N ASP A 180 -20.20 -18.73 30.93
CA ASP A 180 -21.15 -17.70 30.56
C ASP A 180 -22.55 -17.90 31.16
N ALA A 181 -22.78 -18.98 31.90
CA ALA A 181 -24.01 -19.23 32.65
C ALA A 181 -24.22 -18.19 33.74
N ILE A 182 -25.48 -17.74 33.88
CA ILE A 182 -25.84 -16.66 34.81
C ILE A 182 -26.13 -17.19 36.20
N ALA A 183 -25.34 -16.72 37.17
CA ALA A 183 -25.58 -16.94 38.59
C ALA A 183 -26.72 -16.04 39.08
N GLY A 184 -27.90 -16.61 39.30
CA GLY A 184 -29.04 -15.94 39.95
C GLY A 184 -30.01 -15.23 38.99
N ASN A 185 -30.74 -14.23 39.51
CA ASN A 185 -31.80 -13.56 38.76
C ASN A 185 -31.33 -12.27 38.08
N LEU A 186 -31.85 -11.99 36.90
CA LEU A 186 -31.68 -10.71 36.23
C LEU A 186 -32.44 -9.58 36.95
N THR A 187 -31.78 -8.43 37.12
CA THR A 187 -32.37 -7.27 37.78
C THR A 187 -32.50 -6.09 36.80
N PRO A 188 -33.74 -5.70 36.41
CA PRO A 188 -33.95 -4.51 35.59
C PRO A 188 -33.48 -3.24 36.31
N ILE A 189 -32.93 -2.27 35.57
CA ILE A 189 -32.57 -0.98 36.16
C ILE A 189 -33.84 -0.16 36.37
N SER A 190 -34.20 0.05 37.64
CA SER A 190 -35.39 0.81 38.01
C SER A 190 -35.36 2.23 37.43
N GLY A 191 -36.43 2.62 36.74
CA GLY A 191 -36.59 3.96 36.16
C GLY A 191 -35.85 4.18 34.83
N ALA A 192 -35.07 3.20 34.33
CA ALA A 192 -34.53 3.29 32.98
C ALA A 192 -35.66 3.19 31.94
N PRO A 193 -35.67 4.05 30.91
CA PRO A 193 -36.62 3.90 29.81
C PRO A 193 -36.35 2.60 29.05
N LYS A 194 -37.39 2.07 28.41
CA LYS A 194 -37.19 1.06 27.38
C LYS A 194 -36.48 1.68 26.19
N VAL A 195 -35.65 0.90 25.52
CA VAL A 195 -34.78 1.34 24.43
C VAL A 195 -35.10 0.60 23.14
N ASP A 196 -34.94 1.27 22.00
CA ASP A 196 -34.94 0.60 20.70
C ASP A 196 -33.51 0.20 20.36
N VAL A 197 -33.24 -1.10 20.36
CA VAL A 197 -31.97 -1.70 19.95
C VAL A 197 -32.17 -2.72 18.82
N ALA A 198 -33.30 -2.62 18.10
CA ALA A 198 -33.61 -3.49 16.97
C ALA A 198 -32.72 -3.18 15.76
N GLY A 199 -32.34 -4.20 15.01
CA GLY A 199 -31.36 -4.09 13.93
C GLY A 199 -30.01 -4.68 14.32
N GLY A 200 -28.97 -4.29 13.59
CA GLY A 200 -27.61 -4.78 13.78
C GLY A 200 -27.39 -6.16 13.20
N TRP A 201 -26.26 -6.77 13.55
CA TRP A 201 -25.91 -8.12 13.15
C TRP A 201 -25.83 -9.01 14.38
N PHE A 202 -26.27 -10.26 14.24
CA PHE A 202 -25.82 -11.31 15.14
C PHE A 202 -24.31 -11.46 15.04
N ASP A 203 -23.69 -11.66 16.19
CA ASP A 203 -22.24 -11.65 16.33
C ASP A 203 -21.58 -12.85 15.68
N ALA A 204 -22.10 -14.05 15.96
CA ALA A 204 -21.52 -15.29 15.46
C ALA A 204 -22.60 -16.32 15.05
N GLY A 205 -22.42 -17.58 15.44
CA GLY A 205 -23.38 -18.65 15.20
C GLY A 205 -24.65 -18.56 16.07
N ASP A 206 -24.54 -17.78 17.14
CA ASP A 206 -25.57 -17.41 18.11
C ASP A 206 -26.34 -16.15 17.68
N TYR A 207 -27.15 -15.58 18.60
CA TYR A 207 -27.97 -14.38 18.33
C TYR A 207 -27.62 -13.17 19.20
N LEU A 208 -26.50 -13.20 19.92
CA LEU A 208 -26.01 -12.04 20.64
C LEU A 208 -25.60 -10.93 19.68
N LYS A 209 -25.67 -9.69 20.17
CA LYS A 209 -25.19 -8.52 19.44
C LYS A 209 -24.32 -7.68 20.36
N PHE A 210 -23.07 -7.44 19.98
CA PHE A 210 -22.14 -6.62 20.75
C PHE A 210 -21.77 -5.35 20.00
N THR A 211 -21.73 -4.25 20.74
CA THR A 211 -21.24 -2.96 20.23
C THR A 211 -19.76 -3.05 19.86
N HIS A 212 -18.98 -3.83 20.61
CA HIS A 212 -17.54 -4.00 20.42
C HIS A 212 -17.19 -4.60 19.04
N THR A 213 -17.77 -5.76 18.72
CA THR A 213 -17.55 -6.47 17.45
C THR A 213 -18.23 -5.76 16.28
N THR A 214 -19.42 -5.20 16.47
CA THR A 214 -20.11 -4.44 15.41
C THR A 214 -19.34 -3.19 15.03
N ALA A 215 -18.78 -2.44 16.00
CA ALA A 215 -17.95 -1.26 15.71
C ALA A 215 -16.66 -1.64 14.97
N TYR A 216 -16.02 -2.76 15.34
CA TYR A 216 -14.86 -3.29 14.61
C TYR A 216 -15.23 -3.66 13.17
N ALA A 217 -16.30 -4.44 12.99
CA ALA A 217 -16.74 -4.89 11.68
C ALA A 217 -17.17 -3.72 10.79
N ALA A 218 -17.91 -2.75 11.34
CA ALA A 218 -18.28 -1.53 10.62
C ALA A 218 -17.04 -0.75 10.16
N GLY A 219 -16.06 -0.55 11.06
CA GLY A 219 -14.79 0.11 10.74
C GLY A 219 -14.04 -0.58 9.61
N ALA A 220 -13.86 -1.90 9.67
CA ALA A 220 -13.19 -2.67 8.62
C ALA A 220 -13.92 -2.60 7.27
N LEU A 221 -15.26 -2.67 7.26
CA LEU A 221 -16.05 -2.50 6.03
C LEU A 221 -15.93 -1.07 5.48
N GLN A 222 -15.92 -0.06 6.34
CA GLN A 222 -15.77 1.35 5.95
C GLN A 222 -14.38 1.63 5.38
N VAL A 223 -13.31 1.12 6.00
CA VAL A 223 -11.95 1.20 5.45
C VAL A 223 -11.89 0.49 4.09
N ALA A 224 -12.48 -0.69 3.97
CA ALA A 224 -12.55 -1.40 2.69
C ALA A 224 -13.33 -0.62 1.61
N GLN A 225 -14.40 0.08 2.00
CA GLN A 225 -15.20 0.93 1.12
C GLN A 225 -14.45 2.21 0.70
N ARG A 226 -13.70 2.83 1.64
CA ARG A 226 -12.86 4.01 1.40
C ARG A 226 -11.70 3.67 0.47
N SER A 227 -11.03 2.54 0.72
CA SER A 227 -9.80 2.16 0.03
C SER A 227 -10.01 1.39 -1.27
N GLY A 228 -11.20 0.85 -1.54
CA GLY A 228 -11.51 -0.01 -2.69
C GLY A 228 -12.47 0.60 -3.71
N SER A 229 -12.84 -0.18 -4.72
CA SER A 229 -13.92 0.21 -5.65
C SER A 229 -15.26 0.29 -4.91
N ALA A 230 -16.06 1.31 -5.24
CA ALA A 230 -17.37 1.49 -4.63
C ALA A 230 -18.25 0.22 -4.81
N ASP A 231 -18.62 -0.40 -3.70
CA ASP A 231 -19.50 -1.57 -3.67
C ASP A 231 -20.84 -1.20 -2.99
N PRO A 232 -21.96 -1.13 -3.75
CA PRO A 232 -23.27 -0.80 -3.18
C PRO A 232 -23.76 -1.80 -2.13
N ALA A 233 -23.41 -3.08 -2.24
CA ALA A 233 -23.83 -4.09 -1.26
C ALA A 233 -23.10 -3.86 0.07
N ARG A 234 -21.80 -3.57 0.02
CA ARG A 234 -21.01 -3.20 1.20
C ARG A 234 -21.49 -1.90 1.82
N ALA A 235 -21.75 -0.87 1.02
CA ALA A 235 -22.30 0.40 1.51
C ALA A 235 -23.63 0.19 2.25
N ALA A 236 -24.52 -0.66 1.73
CA ALA A 236 -25.79 -0.99 2.38
C ALA A 236 -25.63 -1.77 3.70
N GLU A 237 -24.58 -2.59 3.83
CA GLU A 237 -24.24 -3.24 5.11
C GLU A 237 -23.66 -2.22 6.10
N ILE A 238 -22.78 -1.31 5.67
CA ILE A 238 -22.25 -0.22 6.50
C ILE A 238 -23.40 0.63 7.07
N ASP A 239 -24.35 1.05 6.23
CA ASP A 239 -25.51 1.82 6.69
C ASP A 239 -26.36 1.05 7.71
N HIS A 240 -26.52 -0.27 7.54
CA HIS A 240 -27.24 -1.11 8.50
C HIS A 240 -26.53 -1.18 9.85
N ALA A 241 -25.20 -1.32 9.85
CA ALA A 241 -24.38 -1.31 11.07
C ALA A 241 -24.44 0.03 11.79
N MET A 242 -24.24 1.13 11.06
CA MET A 242 -24.22 2.48 11.62
C MET A 242 -25.58 2.88 12.18
N ALA A 243 -26.68 2.49 11.53
CA ALA A 243 -28.02 2.70 12.05
C ALA A 243 -28.26 1.98 13.39
N TRP A 244 -27.60 0.85 13.62
CA TRP A 244 -27.66 0.16 14.91
C TRP A 244 -26.73 0.77 15.95
N LEU A 245 -25.48 1.12 15.60
CA LEU A 245 -24.56 1.81 16.50
C LEU A 245 -25.12 3.15 17.00
N ASP A 246 -25.86 3.87 16.15
CA ASP A 246 -26.59 5.09 16.53
C ASP A 246 -27.60 4.85 17.65
N LYS A 247 -28.33 3.72 17.60
CA LYS A 247 -29.28 3.32 18.65
C LYS A 247 -28.57 2.87 19.93
N MET A 248 -27.38 2.29 19.80
CA MET A 248 -26.58 1.86 20.94
C MET A 248 -25.96 3.03 21.71
N TRP A 249 -25.93 4.23 21.11
CA TRP A 249 -25.46 5.46 21.75
C TRP A 249 -26.61 6.33 22.26
N ASP A 250 -26.88 6.29 23.57
CA ASP A 250 -27.77 7.25 24.22
C ASP A 250 -26.99 8.53 24.53
N GLU A 251 -26.96 9.41 23.53
CA GLU A 251 -26.29 10.71 23.59
C GLU A 251 -26.78 11.58 24.75
N THR A 252 -28.08 11.54 25.05
CA THR A 252 -28.71 12.41 26.05
C THR A 252 -28.22 12.09 27.46
N ASN A 253 -28.12 10.79 27.78
CA ASN A 253 -27.66 10.34 29.10
C ASN A 253 -26.15 10.03 29.12
N GLY A 254 -25.50 10.08 27.96
CA GLY A 254 -24.11 9.71 27.77
C GLY A 254 -23.83 8.26 28.11
N VAL A 255 -24.73 7.36 27.72
CA VAL A 255 -24.68 5.91 27.98
C VAL A 255 -24.44 5.18 26.67
N LEU A 256 -23.43 4.31 26.66
CA LEU A 256 -23.22 3.34 25.59
C LEU A 256 -23.80 2.00 26.01
N TYR A 257 -24.77 1.48 25.25
CA TYR A 257 -25.20 0.10 25.36
C TYR A 257 -24.13 -0.79 24.71
N VAL A 258 -23.85 -1.95 25.32
CA VAL A 258 -22.73 -2.81 24.90
C VAL A 258 -23.16 -4.16 24.37
N GLN A 259 -24.31 -4.66 24.83
CA GLN A 259 -24.75 -6.02 24.52
C GLN A 259 -26.28 -6.11 24.51
N VAL A 260 -26.80 -6.88 23.57
CA VAL A 260 -28.20 -7.27 23.47
C VAL A 260 -28.28 -8.79 23.44
N GLY A 261 -29.08 -9.38 24.35
CA GLY A 261 -29.15 -10.82 24.57
C GLY A 261 -28.18 -11.31 25.66
N LEU A 262 -28.26 -12.61 25.96
CA LEU A 262 -27.47 -13.28 27.00
C LEU A 262 -26.94 -14.62 26.48
N GLY A 263 -25.71 -15.01 26.83
CA GLY A 263 -25.14 -16.32 26.47
C GLY A 263 -25.86 -17.46 27.20
N GLY A 264 -25.18 -18.16 28.10
CA GLY A 264 -25.80 -19.15 28.97
C GLY A 264 -26.82 -18.58 29.96
N GLY A 265 -27.97 -19.23 30.06
CA GLY A 265 -29.00 -18.98 31.07
C GLY A 265 -28.69 -19.66 32.40
N ASN A 266 -29.73 -20.22 33.03
CA ASN A 266 -29.62 -21.07 34.22
C ASN A 266 -30.84 -21.99 34.37
N ASP A 267 -30.94 -22.70 35.50
CA ASP A 267 -32.05 -23.61 35.85
C ASP A 267 -33.48 -23.02 35.74
N THR A 268 -33.63 -21.71 35.54
CA THR A 268 -34.93 -21.02 35.52
C THR A 268 -35.27 -20.30 34.22
N PHE A 269 -34.30 -20.06 33.35
CA PHE A 269 -34.50 -19.49 32.03
C PHE A 269 -33.33 -19.81 31.10
N ASP A 270 -33.65 -19.97 29.82
CA ASP A 270 -32.65 -20.14 28.76
C ASP A 270 -32.10 -18.80 28.26
N GLY A 271 -30.83 -18.78 27.92
CA GLY A 271 -30.17 -17.79 27.08
C GLY A 271 -29.86 -18.30 25.67
N ASP A 272 -29.16 -17.50 24.87
CA ASP A 272 -28.93 -17.75 23.44
C ASP A 272 -28.11 -19.03 23.17
N HIS A 273 -27.25 -19.44 24.12
CA HIS A 273 -26.38 -20.61 23.99
C HIS A 273 -27.04 -21.93 24.43
N ASP A 274 -28.19 -21.87 25.11
CA ASP A 274 -28.84 -23.08 25.66
C ASP A 274 -29.73 -23.80 24.61
N VAL A 275 -30.15 -23.10 23.55
CA VAL A 275 -31.17 -23.61 22.61
C VAL A 275 -30.89 -23.21 21.16
N TRP A 276 -30.78 -24.23 20.30
CA TRP A 276 -30.76 -24.08 18.84
C TRP A 276 -32.15 -23.79 18.28
N ARG A 277 -32.30 -22.69 17.53
CA ARG A 277 -33.57 -22.28 16.93
C ARG A 277 -33.36 -21.39 15.71
N LEU A 278 -34.42 -21.09 14.97
CA LEU A 278 -34.40 -19.99 14.00
C LEU A 278 -34.76 -18.70 14.74
N PRO A 279 -34.12 -17.55 14.48
CA PRO A 279 -34.30 -16.35 15.31
C PRO A 279 -35.70 -15.72 15.12
N GLU A 280 -36.35 -15.91 13.97
CA GLU A 280 -37.74 -15.49 13.79
C GLU A 280 -38.75 -16.30 14.64
N ALA A 281 -38.34 -17.45 15.19
CA ALA A 281 -39.19 -18.24 16.08
C ALA A 281 -39.36 -17.56 17.45
N ASP A 282 -38.40 -16.73 17.85
CA ASP A 282 -38.40 -16.08 19.18
C ASP A 282 -39.56 -15.11 19.33
N ASP A 283 -39.99 -14.46 18.24
CA ASP A 283 -41.14 -13.56 18.23
C ASP A 283 -42.48 -14.28 18.50
N ALA A 284 -42.53 -15.61 18.29
CA ALA A 284 -43.69 -16.43 18.58
C ALA A 284 -43.77 -16.88 20.04
N ILE A 285 -42.70 -16.72 20.84
CA ILE A 285 -42.68 -17.19 22.22
C ILE A 285 -43.69 -16.41 23.09
N ARG A 286 -44.37 -17.13 23.98
CA ARG A 286 -45.34 -16.59 24.95
C ARG A 286 -44.99 -17.12 26.34
N ALA A 287 -43.92 -16.58 26.92
CA ALA A 287 -43.45 -16.90 28.26
C ALA A 287 -43.66 -15.72 29.23
N GLU A 288 -43.73 -16.02 30.53
CA GLU A 288 -43.80 -15.02 31.60
C GLU A 288 -42.38 -14.56 32.00
N PRO A 289 -42.20 -13.34 32.54
CA PRO A 289 -40.89 -12.85 32.97
C PRO A 289 -40.14 -13.82 33.91
N GLY A 290 -38.87 -14.10 33.60
CA GLY A 290 -38.04 -15.01 34.40
C GLY A 290 -38.37 -16.49 34.22
N LYS A 291 -38.90 -16.87 33.06
CA LYS A 291 -39.14 -18.26 32.63
C LYS A 291 -38.47 -18.53 31.29
N ASP A 292 -38.21 -19.80 31.02
CA ASP A 292 -37.71 -20.34 29.75
C ASP A 292 -38.39 -19.69 28.54
N GLY A 293 -37.57 -19.28 27.57
CA GLY A 293 -38.00 -18.55 26.38
C GLY A 293 -38.33 -17.07 26.57
N TYR A 294 -38.54 -16.56 27.79
CA TYR A 294 -38.87 -15.14 27.98
C TYR A 294 -37.74 -14.24 27.50
N TYR A 295 -36.49 -14.53 27.90
CA TYR A 295 -35.34 -13.71 27.54
C TYR A 295 -34.81 -13.95 26.12
N LEU A 296 -35.18 -15.06 25.48
CA LEU A 296 -34.96 -15.27 24.03
C LEU A 296 -35.80 -14.27 23.21
N ARG A 297 -37.04 -14.01 23.64
CA ARG A 297 -37.91 -13.01 22.99
C ARG A 297 -37.66 -11.58 23.47
N TYR A 298 -37.63 -11.36 24.77
CA TYR A 298 -37.49 -10.04 25.39
C TYR A 298 -36.05 -9.83 25.85
N ARG A 299 -35.16 -9.71 24.86
CA ARG A 299 -33.72 -9.75 25.06
C ARG A 299 -33.22 -8.62 25.97
N PRO A 300 -32.46 -8.95 27.03
CA PRO A 300 -31.85 -7.95 27.92
C PRO A 300 -30.84 -7.05 27.19
N VAL A 301 -30.80 -5.77 27.60
CA VAL A 301 -29.76 -4.83 27.16
C VAL A 301 -28.84 -4.48 28.32
N LEU A 302 -27.53 -4.57 28.10
CA LEU A 302 -26.51 -4.22 29.08
C LEU A 302 -25.79 -2.93 28.69
N ARG A 303 -25.37 -2.16 29.70
CA ARG A 303 -24.65 -0.87 29.52
C ARG A 303 -23.16 -1.05 29.75
N ALA A 304 -22.34 -0.36 28.95
CA ALA A 304 -20.90 -0.23 29.20
C ALA A 304 -20.60 0.69 30.39
N ASN A 305 -21.45 1.71 30.61
CA ASN A 305 -21.25 2.72 31.63
C ASN A 305 -22.58 3.16 32.27
N ALA A 306 -22.49 3.66 33.52
CA ALA A 306 -23.61 4.35 34.14
C ALA A 306 -23.82 5.74 33.51
N PRO A 307 -25.04 6.33 33.57
CA PRO A 307 -25.29 7.68 33.09
C PRO A 307 -24.28 8.69 33.65
N GLY A 308 -23.65 9.47 32.77
CA GLY A 308 -22.61 10.45 33.12
C GLY A 308 -21.23 9.87 33.46
N ALA A 309 -21.07 8.55 33.63
CA ALA A 309 -19.76 7.92 33.85
C ALA A 309 -18.93 7.85 32.55
N ARG A 310 -17.62 7.68 32.71
CA ARG A 310 -16.69 7.46 31.58
C ARG A 310 -16.89 6.07 30.98
N ILE A 311 -16.47 5.92 29.72
CA ILE A 311 -16.59 4.68 28.93
C ILE A 311 -15.21 4.01 28.86
N SER A 312 -15.17 2.67 28.84
CA SER A 312 -13.93 1.93 28.60
C SER A 312 -13.26 2.44 27.32
N PRO A 313 -11.95 2.75 27.34
CA PRO A 313 -11.32 3.50 26.25
C PRO A 313 -11.32 2.75 24.91
N ASN A 314 -11.17 1.41 24.93
CA ASN A 314 -11.29 0.57 23.75
C ASN A 314 -12.63 0.75 23.02
N LEU A 315 -13.74 0.71 23.75
CA LEU A 315 -15.08 0.96 23.19
C LEU A 315 -15.25 2.41 22.72
N ALA A 316 -14.80 3.36 23.52
CA ALA A 316 -14.93 4.78 23.18
C ALA A 316 -14.17 5.12 21.89
N GLY A 317 -12.91 4.70 21.78
CA GLY A 317 -12.08 4.90 20.59
C GLY A 317 -12.67 4.26 19.35
N ARG A 318 -13.04 2.98 19.43
CA ARG A 318 -13.56 2.21 18.29
C ARG A 318 -14.91 2.70 17.76
N VAL A 319 -15.87 2.97 18.65
CA VAL A 319 -17.18 3.49 18.22
C VAL A 319 -17.01 4.91 17.65
N SER A 320 -16.09 5.70 18.20
CA SER A 320 -15.76 7.02 17.62
C SER A 320 -15.17 6.90 16.23
N ALA A 321 -14.26 5.95 16.00
CA ALA A 321 -13.70 5.67 14.68
C ALA A 321 -14.80 5.29 13.67
N ALA A 322 -15.75 4.43 14.04
CA ALA A 322 -16.85 4.03 13.15
C ALA A 322 -17.74 5.21 12.72
N PHE A 323 -18.07 6.13 13.65
CA PHE A 323 -18.79 7.37 13.30
C PHE A 323 -17.94 8.33 12.48
N ALA A 324 -16.66 8.49 12.80
CA ALA A 324 -15.76 9.38 12.05
C ALA A 324 -15.51 8.87 10.61
N LEU A 325 -15.38 7.56 10.42
CA LEU A 325 -15.34 6.93 9.11
C LEU A 325 -16.64 7.11 8.32
N SER A 326 -17.79 6.98 8.99
CA SER A 326 -19.09 7.32 8.38
C SER A 326 -19.12 8.78 7.92
N ALA A 327 -18.59 9.70 8.73
CA ALA A 327 -18.49 11.11 8.36
C ALA A 327 -17.62 11.32 7.11
N GLN A 328 -16.47 10.64 7.01
CA GLN A 328 -15.60 10.70 5.83
C GLN A 328 -16.30 10.21 4.56
N LEU A 329 -16.94 9.04 4.61
CA LEU A 329 -17.63 8.45 3.46
C LEU A 329 -18.79 9.33 2.96
N HIS A 330 -19.38 10.14 3.84
CA HIS A 330 -20.49 11.02 3.51
C HIS A 330 -20.09 12.49 3.33
N ALA A 331 -18.83 12.87 3.55
CA ALA A 331 -18.39 14.26 3.57
C ALA A 331 -18.75 15.03 2.29
N THR A 332 -18.68 14.36 1.13
CA THR A 332 -19.06 14.94 -0.16
C THR A 332 -20.53 14.73 -0.52
N SER A 333 -21.10 13.55 -0.25
CA SER A 333 -22.46 13.19 -0.71
C SER A 333 -23.57 13.72 0.21
N ASP A 334 -23.32 13.79 1.52
CA ASP A 334 -24.24 14.30 2.53
C ASP A 334 -23.47 14.96 3.69
N PRO A 335 -23.00 16.21 3.50
CA PRO A 335 -22.24 16.94 4.52
C PRO A 335 -23.02 17.15 5.83
N GLY A 336 -24.36 17.15 5.76
CA GLY A 336 -25.22 17.31 6.94
C GLY A 336 -25.19 16.08 7.84
N ARG A 337 -25.33 14.88 7.25
CA ARG A 337 -25.10 13.62 7.96
C ARG A 337 -23.67 13.53 8.46
N ALA A 338 -22.68 13.86 7.62
CA ALA A 338 -21.28 13.77 7.99
C ALA A 338 -20.92 14.64 9.21
N ALA A 339 -21.44 15.87 9.29
CA ALA A 339 -21.24 16.74 10.44
C ALA A 339 -21.88 16.18 11.73
N GLN A 340 -23.03 15.51 11.63
CA GLN A 340 -23.67 14.86 12.78
C GLN A 340 -22.86 13.65 13.26
N ASP A 341 -22.39 12.82 12.34
CA ASP A 341 -21.56 11.66 12.65
C ASP A 341 -20.23 12.10 13.30
N LEU A 342 -19.58 13.15 12.78
CA LEU A 342 -18.38 13.75 13.40
C LEU A 342 -18.65 14.26 14.82
N ALA A 343 -19.81 14.91 15.05
CA ALA A 343 -20.16 15.40 16.39
C ALA A 343 -20.36 14.25 17.39
N LYS A 344 -21.01 13.16 16.98
CA LYS A 344 -21.18 11.95 17.80
C LYS A 344 -19.84 11.29 18.11
N ALA A 345 -18.99 11.13 17.10
CA ALA A 345 -17.64 10.59 17.26
C ALA A 345 -16.84 11.40 18.30
N ALA A 346 -16.84 12.73 18.18
CA ALA A 346 -16.12 13.60 19.09
C ALA A 346 -16.62 13.48 20.55
N LEU A 347 -17.94 13.36 20.75
CA LEU A 347 -18.53 13.24 22.08
C LEU A 347 -18.23 11.89 22.74
N LEU A 348 -18.30 10.79 21.97
CA LEU A 348 -17.94 9.45 22.42
C LEU A 348 -16.46 9.39 22.83
N TYR A 349 -15.58 9.89 21.97
CA TYR A 349 -14.15 9.94 22.19
C TYR A 349 -13.81 10.72 23.46
N GLN A 350 -14.43 11.90 23.65
CA GLN A 350 -14.24 12.71 24.86
C GLN A 350 -14.65 11.97 26.15
N LYS A 351 -15.53 10.97 26.08
CA LYS A 351 -16.02 10.20 27.23
C LYS A 351 -15.15 9.00 27.60
N ALA A 352 -14.09 8.72 26.85
CA ALA A 352 -13.13 7.67 27.18
C ALA A 352 -12.56 7.84 28.60
N GLN A 353 -12.39 6.73 29.32
CA GLN A 353 -11.65 6.64 30.57
C GLN A 353 -10.19 6.34 30.24
N THR A 354 -9.38 7.38 30.05
CA THR A 354 -7.95 7.26 29.72
C THR A 354 -7.03 7.43 30.93
N THR A 355 -7.61 7.61 32.12
CA THR A 355 -6.88 7.69 33.40
C THR A 355 -7.44 6.67 34.37
N ASN A 356 -6.56 6.02 35.13
CA ASN A 356 -6.92 4.90 36.02
C ASN A 356 -7.76 3.84 35.28
N VAL A 357 -7.30 3.43 34.08
CA VAL A 357 -8.00 2.45 33.25
C VAL A 357 -8.08 1.12 34.01
N PRO A 358 -9.26 0.51 34.14
CA PRO A 358 -9.39 -0.80 34.78
C PRO A 358 -8.58 -1.85 34.02
N ALA A 359 -7.99 -2.81 34.74
CA ALA A 359 -7.25 -3.91 34.12
C ALA A 359 -8.14 -4.78 33.21
N GLN A 360 -9.44 -4.87 33.53
CA GLN A 360 -10.44 -5.53 32.71
C GLN A 360 -11.22 -4.46 31.94
N LEU A 361 -10.96 -4.39 30.64
CA LEU A 361 -11.69 -3.52 29.72
C LEU A 361 -13.13 -4.03 29.54
N VAL A 362 -14.05 -3.13 29.23
CA VAL A 362 -15.41 -3.52 28.87
C VAL A 362 -15.44 -3.81 27.37
N THR A 363 -15.87 -5.02 27.00
CA THR A 363 -16.02 -5.50 25.62
C THR A 363 -17.38 -6.17 25.45
N ALA A 364 -17.64 -7.17 26.28
CA ALA A 364 -18.86 -7.96 26.39
C ALA A 364 -19.03 -8.48 27.84
N TYR A 365 -20.18 -9.10 28.14
CA TYR A 365 -20.47 -9.76 29.40
C TYR A 365 -20.92 -11.22 29.18
N PRO A 366 -20.18 -12.21 29.71
CA PRO A 366 -18.94 -12.05 30.50
C PRO A 366 -17.77 -11.53 29.66
N TYR A 367 -16.77 -10.95 30.32
CA TYR A 367 -15.57 -10.43 29.65
C TYR A 367 -14.79 -11.51 28.87
N THR A 368 -14.93 -12.77 29.27
CA THR A 368 -14.25 -13.92 28.63
C THR A 368 -14.68 -14.17 27.20
N PHE A 369 -15.82 -13.63 26.74
CA PHE A 369 -16.18 -13.66 25.31
C PHE A 369 -15.17 -12.91 24.46
N TYR A 370 -14.74 -11.73 24.92
CA TYR A 370 -13.80 -10.87 24.20
C TYR A 370 -12.77 -10.28 25.17
N PRO A 371 -11.74 -11.05 25.56
CA PRO A 371 -10.81 -10.67 26.62
C PRO A 371 -9.70 -9.73 26.12
N GLU A 372 -10.10 -8.60 25.55
CA GLU A 372 -9.21 -7.56 25.04
C GLU A 372 -8.38 -6.93 26.16
N LYS A 373 -7.13 -6.58 25.84
CA LYS A 373 -6.18 -5.92 26.75
C LYS A 373 -5.62 -4.62 26.19
N ALA A 374 -5.61 -4.47 24.86
CA ALA A 374 -5.19 -3.24 24.19
C ALA A 374 -6.34 -2.22 24.20
N TRP A 375 -6.01 -0.94 24.13
CA TRP A 375 -7.00 0.15 24.10
C TRP A 375 -6.41 1.44 23.57
N LYS A 376 -5.08 1.62 23.68
CA LYS A 376 -4.39 2.80 23.17
C LYS A 376 -4.42 2.83 21.64
N ASP A 377 -4.39 1.66 20.99
CA ASP A 377 -4.66 1.48 19.57
C ASP A 377 -6.07 1.93 19.18
N ASP A 378 -7.11 1.60 19.96
CA ASP A 378 -8.46 2.11 19.69
C ASP A 378 -8.56 3.62 19.85
N MET A 379 -7.85 4.20 20.83
CA MET A 379 -7.79 5.65 21.02
C MET A 379 -7.02 6.32 19.89
N ALA A 380 -5.90 5.75 19.44
CA ALA A 380 -5.18 6.21 18.26
C ALA A 380 -6.10 6.14 17.02
N TYR A 381 -6.80 5.02 16.83
CA TYR A 381 -7.73 4.83 15.71
C TYR A 381 -8.86 5.86 15.72
N GLY A 382 -9.53 6.05 16.86
CA GLY A 382 -10.59 7.04 17.03
C GLY A 382 -10.11 8.47 16.73
N ALA A 383 -8.92 8.84 17.22
CA ALA A 383 -8.35 10.16 17.01
C ALA A 383 -7.91 10.38 15.55
N THR A 384 -7.27 9.40 14.92
CA THR A 384 -6.88 9.44 13.50
C THR A 384 -8.12 9.68 12.63
N GLU A 385 -9.16 8.87 12.80
CA GLU A 385 -10.34 8.97 11.95
C GLU A 385 -11.15 10.24 12.23
N LEU A 386 -11.13 10.75 13.46
CA LEU A 386 -11.64 12.09 13.80
C LEU A 386 -10.89 13.20 13.06
N ALA A 387 -9.54 13.15 13.04
CA ALA A 387 -8.72 14.13 12.34
C ALA A 387 -9.03 14.15 10.84
N ARG A 388 -9.07 12.98 10.20
CA ARG A 388 -9.40 12.83 8.77
C ARG A 388 -10.82 13.34 8.45
N ALA A 389 -11.81 12.96 9.26
CA ALA A 389 -13.19 13.43 9.10
C ALA A 389 -13.31 14.95 9.26
N ALA A 390 -12.62 15.51 10.26
CA ALA A 390 -12.58 16.94 10.51
C ALA A 390 -11.94 17.70 9.35
N ARG A 391 -10.81 17.22 8.83
CA ARG A 391 -10.15 17.79 7.65
C ARG A 391 -11.06 17.78 6.43
N ALA A 392 -11.71 16.64 6.14
CA ALA A 392 -12.66 16.50 5.04
C ALA A 392 -13.85 17.48 5.12
N LEU A 393 -14.22 17.91 6.33
CA LEU A 393 -15.31 18.86 6.59
C LEU A 393 -14.85 20.30 6.86
N GLY A 394 -13.54 20.57 6.85
CA GLY A 394 -12.98 21.89 7.17
C GLY A 394 -13.11 22.31 8.64
N ASP A 395 -13.20 21.36 9.56
CA ASP A 395 -13.28 21.60 11.01
C ASP A 395 -11.87 21.81 11.61
N GLY A 396 -11.65 22.97 12.22
CA GLY A 396 -10.35 23.35 12.79
C GLY A 396 -9.86 22.49 13.95
N ARG A 397 -10.69 21.60 14.51
CA ARG A 397 -10.27 20.62 15.53
C ARG A 397 -9.42 19.48 14.97
N ALA A 398 -9.31 19.34 13.64
CA ALA A 398 -8.50 18.32 12.97
C ALA A 398 -7.07 18.23 13.54
N VAL A 399 -6.40 19.38 13.71
CA VAL A 399 -5.02 19.47 14.24
C VAL A 399 -4.93 18.95 15.69
N THR A 400 -5.97 19.15 16.50
CA THR A 400 -5.98 18.65 17.89
C THR A 400 -6.07 17.14 17.92
N TRP A 401 -6.98 16.56 17.14
CA TRP A 401 -7.12 15.11 17.07
C TRP A 401 -5.93 14.43 16.41
N LEU A 402 -5.26 15.07 15.45
CA LEU A 402 -4.02 14.56 14.88
C LEU A 402 -2.90 14.47 15.92
N ALA A 403 -2.75 15.50 16.77
CA ALA A 403 -1.78 15.48 17.88
C ALA A 403 -2.11 14.42 18.94
N GLU A 404 -3.39 14.22 19.26
CA GLU A 404 -3.82 13.16 20.15
C GLU A 404 -3.61 11.76 19.54
N ALA A 405 -3.86 11.59 18.24
CA ALA A 405 -3.61 10.35 17.53
C ALA A 405 -2.14 9.97 17.57
N ALA A 406 -1.25 10.92 17.28
CA ALA A 406 0.19 10.74 17.40
C ALA A 406 0.61 10.33 18.82
N LEU A 407 0.06 10.98 19.85
CA LEU A 407 0.35 10.65 21.25
C LEU A 407 -0.10 9.25 21.65
N TRP A 408 -1.29 8.83 21.21
CA TRP A 408 -1.78 7.47 21.52
C TRP A 408 -1.03 6.40 20.74
N ALA A 409 -0.64 6.70 19.49
CA ALA A 409 0.17 5.81 18.68
C ALA A 409 1.55 5.57 19.31
N ASP A 410 2.24 6.64 19.75
CA ASP A 410 3.51 6.54 20.50
C ASP A 410 3.39 5.57 21.69
N GLN A 411 2.42 5.82 22.57
CA GLN A 411 2.21 5.01 23.77
C GLN A 411 1.73 3.58 23.48
N TYR A 412 1.06 3.36 22.35
CA TYR A 412 0.67 2.03 21.90
C TYR A 412 1.88 1.25 21.38
N MET A 413 2.75 1.90 20.60
CA MET A 413 3.96 1.28 20.07
C MET A 413 4.92 0.86 21.20
N ASP A 414 4.97 1.63 22.29
CA ASP A 414 5.67 1.27 23.54
C ASP A 414 5.15 -0.01 24.21
N ASP A 415 3.86 -0.35 24.04
CA ASP A 415 3.27 -1.59 24.54
C ASP A 415 3.63 -2.80 23.65
N GLY A 416 4.29 -2.56 22.51
CA GLY A 416 4.75 -3.56 21.54
C GLY A 416 3.80 -3.79 20.37
N GLY A 417 2.50 -3.61 20.54
CA GLY A 417 1.51 -3.79 19.47
C GLY A 417 1.36 -5.23 18.94
N GLY A 418 0.50 -5.41 17.94
CA GLY A 418 0.04 -6.72 17.51
C GLY A 418 -0.30 -6.83 16.03
N THR A 419 -0.77 -8.03 15.66
CA THR A 419 -1.35 -8.29 14.33
C THR A 419 -2.79 -7.79 14.32
N LEU A 420 -3.22 -7.15 13.25
CA LEU A 420 -4.61 -6.70 13.10
C LEU A 420 -5.61 -7.82 13.39
N ASN A 421 -6.49 -7.61 14.35
CA ASN A 421 -7.64 -8.48 14.64
C ASN A 421 -8.63 -7.68 15.53
N LEU A 422 -9.68 -8.33 16.06
CA LEU A 422 -10.65 -7.65 16.92
C LEU A 422 -10.04 -7.02 18.18
N TYR A 423 -8.97 -7.60 18.71
CA TYR A 423 -8.29 -7.20 19.94
C TYR A 423 -7.12 -6.23 19.75
N ASP A 424 -6.77 -5.94 18.50
CA ASP A 424 -5.71 -4.99 18.15
C ASP A 424 -5.98 -4.36 16.78
N VAL A 425 -6.30 -3.07 16.78
CA VAL A 425 -6.63 -2.28 15.58
C VAL A 425 -5.45 -1.47 15.05
N GLY A 426 -4.25 -1.63 15.62
CA GLY A 426 -3.05 -0.90 15.21
C GLY A 426 -2.70 -1.08 13.73
N GLY A 427 -2.95 -2.26 13.17
CA GLY A 427 -2.69 -2.57 11.76
C GLY A 427 -3.55 -1.80 10.73
N ILE A 428 -4.61 -1.10 11.18
CA ILE A 428 -5.34 -0.12 10.34
C ILE A 428 -5.13 1.32 10.84
N ALA A 429 -5.03 1.52 12.15
CA ALA A 429 -4.91 2.84 12.75
C ALA A 429 -3.59 3.55 12.40
N LEU A 430 -2.46 2.83 12.48
CA LEU A 430 -1.14 3.44 12.27
C LEU A 430 -0.88 3.80 10.80
N PRO A 431 -1.22 2.96 9.80
CA PRO A 431 -1.07 3.35 8.40
C PRO A 431 -1.93 4.57 8.02
N ASP A 432 -3.17 4.66 8.51
CA ASP A 432 -4.02 5.84 8.25
C ASP A 432 -3.51 7.10 8.96
N LEU A 433 -2.86 6.96 10.12
CA LEU A 433 -2.21 8.07 10.80
C LEU A 433 -0.97 8.55 10.04
N ALA A 434 -0.14 7.63 9.55
CA ALA A 434 1.04 7.96 8.75
C ALA A 434 0.66 8.78 7.51
N GLU A 435 -0.41 8.37 6.82
CA GLU A 435 -0.97 9.16 5.71
C GLU A 435 -1.46 10.53 6.14
N GLU A 436 -2.23 10.62 7.22
CA GLU A 436 -2.77 11.92 7.64
C GLU A 436 -1.65 12.89 8.06
N ILE A 437 -0.60 12.41 8.72
CA ILE A 437 0.56 13.23 9.07
C ILE A 437 1.27 13.70 7.79
N ALA A 438 1.52 12.80 6.84
CA ALA A 438 2.22 13.10 5.60
C ALA A 438 1.41 14.05 4.70
N GLU A 439 0.13 13.77 4.47
CA GLU A 439 -0.77 14.59 3.65
C GLU A 439 -0.96 16.01 4.21
N THR A 440 -0.79 16.19 5.52
CA THR A 440 -0.92 17.49 6.17
C THR A 440 0.43 18.18 6.41
N GLU A 441 1.55 17.54 6.06
CA GLU A 441 2.91 18.02 6.31
C GLU A 441 3.11 18.43 7.79
N SER A 442 2.46 17.72 8.71
CA SER A 442 2.43 18.09 10.12
C SER A 442 3.73 17.71 10.82
N THR A 443 4.41 18.69 11.40
CA THR A 443 5.67 18.50 12.14
C THR A 443 5.50 18.70 13.66
N GLY A 444 6.46 18.21 14.45
CA GLY A 444 6.46 18.35 15.92
C GLY A 444 5.41 17.51 16.64
N LEU A 445 4.90 16.46 15.99
CA LEU A 445 4.01 15.46 16.59
C LEU A 445 4.82 14.45 17.42
N ALA A 446 4.12 13.67 18.26
CA ALA A 446 4.77 12.66 19.11
C ALA A 446 5.36 11.48 18.31
N VAL A 447 4.90 11.26 17.08
CA VAL A 447 5.40 10.25 16.15
C VAL A 447 5.52 10.83 14.75
N THR A 448 6.44 10.29 13.97
CA THR A 448 6.55 10.54 12.52
C THR A 448 5.87 9.42 11.71
N PRO A 449 5.51 9.65 10.43
CA PRO A 449 5.04 8.58 9.56
C PRO A 449 6.01 7.38 9.48
N GLU A 450 7.30 7.64 9.55
CA GLU A 450 8.39 6.67 9.48
C GLU A 450 8.36 5.74 10.69
N GLN A 451 8.25 6.30 11.90
CA GLN A 451 8.18 5.53 13.14
C GLN A 451 6.94 4.62 13.15
N LEU A 452 5.80 5.10 12.63
CA LEU A 452 4.58 4.31 12.49
C LEU A 452 4.78 3.13 11.51
N LEU A 453 5.38 3.39 10.36
CA LEU A 453 5.66 2.35 9.36
C LEU A 453 6.70 1.36 9.84
N ASP A 454 7.75 1.79 10.53
CA ASP A 454 8.76 0.89 11.09
C ASP A 454 8.18 -0.07 12.13
N HIS A 455 7.32 0.43 13.00
CA HIS A 455 6.62 -0.42 13.94
C HIS A 455 5.79 -1.49 13.22
N GLN A 456 5.06 -1.11 12.16
CA GLN A 456 4.29 -2.04 11.33
C GLN A 456 5.21 -3.06 10.64
N ALA A 457 6.32 -2.62 10.07
CA ALA A 457 7.31 -3.50 9.44
C ALA A 457 7.88 -4.51 10.44
N ALA A 458 8.24 -4.09 11.65
CA ALA A 458 8.77 -4.99 12.67
C ALA A 458 7.78 -6.12 13.03
N ARG A 459 6.49 -5.80 13.18
CA ARG A 459 5.45 -6.81 13.44
C ARG A 459 5.23 -7.76 12.26
N LEU A 460 5.28 -7.24 11.03
CA LEU A 460 5.17 -8.04 9.81
C LEU A 460 6.40 -8.96 9.61
N ASP A 461 7.60 -8.48 9.89
CA ASP A 461 8.85 -9.26 9.79
C ASP A 461 8.86 -10.45 10.74
N GLU A 462 8.32 -10.30 11.95
CA GLU A 462 8.12 -11.43 12.87
C GLU A 462 7.19 -12.50 12.27
N ALA A 463 6.11 -12.09 11.61
CA ALA A 463 5.18 -13.00 10.96
C ALA A 463 5.79 -13.65 9.70
N VAL A 464 6.61 -12.91 8.94
CA VAL A 464 7.41 -13.43 7.83
C VAL A 464 8.37 -14.50 8.34
N ALA A 465 9.10 -14.24 9.43
CA ALA A 465 10.02 -15.20 10.02
C ALA A 465 9.31 -16.49 10.46
N ARG A 466 8.13 -16.37 11.09
CA ARG A 466 7.26 -17.51 11.42
C ARG A 466 6.87 -18.30 10.18
N ALA A 467 6.39 -17.63 9.14
CA ALA A 467 6.02 -18.27 7.87
C ALA A 467 7.20 -18.97 7.19
N GLN A 468 8.42 -18.42 7.25
CA GLN A 468 9.60 -19.09 6.68
C GLN A 468 9.98 -20.37 7.43
N ALA A 469 9.71 -20.45 8.74
CA ALA A 469 9.95 -21.65 9.54
C ALA A 469 8.82 -22.69 9.43
N ASP A 470 7.59 -22.25 9.13
CA ASP A 470 6.43 -23.11 9.02
C ASP A 470 6.43 -23.99 7.75
N ARG A 471 5.72 -25.13 7.83
CA ARG A 471 5.68 -26.14 6.76
C ARG A 471 4.75 -25.77 5.61
N PHE A 472 3.76 -24.92 5.89
CA PHE A 472 2.77 -24.41 4.94
C PHE A 472 2.82 -22.87 4.81
N ARG A 473 3.86 -22.24 5.36
CA ARG A 473 4.08 -20.78 5.40
C ARG A 473 2.99 -19.99 6.13
N ALA A 474 2.44 -20.56 7.20
CA ALA A 474 1.57 -19.84 8.13
C ALA A 474 2.35 -18.76 8.90
N GLY A 475 1.92 -17.50 8.80
CA GLY A 475 2.48 -16.37 9.56
C GLY A 475 1.83 -16.21 10.94
N ALA A 476 0.57 -16.62 11.08
CA ALA A 476 -0.15 -16.74 12.33
C ALA A 476 0.08 -18.11 12.98
N ALA A 477 0.03 -18.18 14.31
CA ALA A 477 0.08 -19.44 15.03
C ALA A 477 -1.30 -20.11 14.97
N TYR A 478 -1.40 -21.23 14.25
CA TYR A 478 -2.65 -22.00 14.13
C TYR A 478 -3.03 -22.80 15.38
N THR A 479 -2.27 -22.69 16.47
CA THR A 479 -2.64 -23.17 17.81
C THR A 479 -3.35 -22.11 18.64
N ASN A 480 -3.36 -20.86 18.18
CA ASN A 480 -4.07 -19.78 18.85
C ASN A 480 -5.56 -19.84 18.49
N TYR A 481 -6.38 -19.37 19.42
CA TYR A 481 -7.76 -19.02 19.14
C TYR A 481 -7.81 -17.98 18.01
N ASP A 482 -8.80 -18.09 17.13
CA ASP A 482 -9.03 -17.22 15.96
C ASP A 482 -7.88 -17.10 14.96
N SER A 483 -7.14 -18.21 14.75
CA SER A 483 -6.00 -18.24 13.84
C SER A 483 -6.34 -17.77 12.41
N THR A 484 -7.58 -17.93 11.95
CA THR A 484 -8.05 -17.38 10.67
C THR A 484 -8.07 -15.87 10.68
N SER A 485 -8.64 -15.25 11.72
CA SER A 485 -8.70 -13.78 11.86
C SER A 485 -7.30 -13.18 11.89
N TYR A 486 -6.36 -13.77 12.64
CA TYR A 486 -4.96 -13.35 12.62
C TYR A 486 -4.32 -13.46 11.22
N THR A 487 -4.60 -14.55 10.49
CA THR A 487 -4.07 -14.73 9.13
C THR A 487 -4.63 -13.68 8.17
N LEU A 488 -5.94 -13.43 8.24
CA LEU A 488 -6.60 -12.40 7.44
C LEU A 488 -6.09 -11.00 7.80
N GLY A 489 -5.86 -10.76 9.09
CA GLY A 489 -5.25 -9.54 9.62
C GLY A 489 -3.86 -9.27 9.04
N LEU A 490 -3.01 -10.30 8.97
CA LEU A 490 -1.70 -10.21 8.33
C LEU A 490 -1.78 -9.84 6.85
N ILE A 491 -2.78 -10.35 6.12
CA ILE A 491 -3.00 -9.96 4.71
C ILE A 491 -3.34 -8.47 4.62
N ALA A 492 -4.29 -8.01 5.42
CA ALA A 492 -4.72 -6.61 5.42
C ALA A 492 -3.57 -5.68 5.84
N GLN A 493 -2.89 -5.98 6.95
CA GLN A 493 -1.78 -5.19 7.49
C GLN A 493 -0.59 -5.14 6.53
N ALA A 494 -0.19 -6.27 5.93
CA ALA A 494 0.88 -6.32 4.94
C ALA A 494 0.54 -5.52 3.68
N THR A 495 -0.68 -5.69 3.16
CA THR A 495 -1.14 -4.96 1.97
C THR A 495 -1.20 -3.47 2.27
N ARG A 496 -1.64 -3.10 3.47
CA ARG A 496 -1.77 -1.70 3.83
C ARG A 496 -0.44 -1.02 4.09
N TYR A 497 0.52 -1.72 4.70
CA TYR A 497 1.90 -1.25 4.76
C TYR A 497 2.46 -0.97 3.36
N ASP A 498 2.39 -1.94 2.45
CA ASP A 498 2.93 -1.80 1.09
C ASP A 498 2.25 -0.64 0.33
N GLU A 499 0.95 -0.42 0.56
CA GLU A 499 0.23 0.73 -0.01
C GLU A 499 0.72 2.08 0.54
N VAL A 500 0.79 2.23 1.87
CA VAL A 500 1.19 3.50 2.50
C VAL A 500 2.66 3.80 2.28
N SER A 501 3.53 2.79 2.33
CA SER A 501 4.96 2.96 2.13
C SER A 501 5.36 3.03 0.64
N GLY A 502 4.43 2.74 -0.29
CA GLY A 502 4.73 2.61 -1.72
C GLY A 502 5.63 1.45 -2.12
N THR A 503 5.84 0.47 -1.23
CA THR A 503 6.72 -0.67 -1.51
C THR A 503 5.93 -1.90 -1.96
N SER A 504 6.63 -2.99 -2.22
CA SER A 504 6.03 -4.32 -2.41
C SER A 504 6.69 -5.36 -1.50
N THR A 505 7.20 -4.87 -0.36
CA THR A 505 8.03 -5.63 0.57
C THR A 505 7.31 -6.87 1.08
N TYR A 506 6.02 -6.72 1.42
CA TYR A 506 5.23 -7.80 2.00
C TYR A 506 4.21 -8.41 1.02
N ALA A 507 4.16 -7.97 -0.24
CA ALA A 507 3.21 -8.48 -1.23
C ALA A 507 3.28 -10.01 -1.41
N ALA A 508 4.48 -10.58 -1.47
CA ALA A 508 4.67 -12.02 -1.56
C ALA A 508 4.24 -12.75 -0.26
N PHE A 509 4.42 -12.11 0.89
CA PHE A 509 3.97 -12.62 2.18
C PHE A 509 2.45 -12.59 2.30
N ALA A 510 1.80 -11.47 1.94
CA ALA A 510 0.34 -11.35 1.89
C ALA A 510 -0.28 -12.41 0.97
N GLN A 511 0.30 -12.62 -0.22
CA GLN A 511 -0.11 -13.69 -1.13
C GLN A 511 0.07 -15.08 -0.50
N SER A 512 1.14 -15.32 0.25
CA SER A 512 1.36 -16.59 0.98
C SER A 512 0.30 -16.82 2.06
N GLN A 513 -0.10 -15.77 2.78
CA GLN A 513 -1.15 -15.87 3.81
C GLN A 513 -2.53 -16.10 3.17
N ALA A 514 -2.82 -15.44 2.04
CA ALA A 514 -4.02 -15.72 1.25
C ALA A 514 -4.04 -17.18 0.75
N ASN A 515 -2.89 -17.71 0.31
CA ASN A 515 -2.79 -19.11 -0.07
C ASN A 515 -3.16 -20.03 1.08
N TRP A 516 -2.65 -19.76 2.29
CA TRP A 516 -2.94 -20.55 3.47
C TRP A 516 -4.43 -20.51 3.83
N ALA A 517 -5.04 -19.33 3.88
CA ALA A 517 -6.45 -19.16 4.23
C ALA A 517 -7.41 -19.82 3.23
N LEU A 518 -7.01 -19.94 1.96
CA LEU A 518 -7.85 -20.45 0.86
C LEU A 518 -7.54 -21.91 0.46
N GLY A 519 -6.86 -22.68 1.32
CA GLY A 519 -6.66 -24.13 1.13
C GLY A 519 -5.21 -24.61 1.02
N GLY A 520 -4.24 -23.69 1.03
CA GLY A 520 -2.80 -23.98 1.09
C GLY A 520 -2.31 -24.40 2.47
N ASN A 521 -3.18 -25.02 3.26
CA ASN A 521 -2.95 -25.43 4.65
C ASN A 521 -3.00 -26.97 4.81
N PRO A 522 -2.63 -27.52 5.97
CA PRO A 522 -2.55 -28.97 6.18
C PRO A 522 -3.85 -29.74 5.88
N TRP A 523 -4.99 -29.12 6.17
CA TRP A 523 -6.32 -29.69 5.98
C TRP A 523 -6.79 -29.60 4.52
N GLY A 524 -6.25 -28.66 3.74
CA GLY A 524 -6.68 -28.39 2.37
C GLY A 524 -8.04 -27.72 2.28
N VAL A 525 -8.39 -26.94 3.31
CA VAL A 525 -9.70 -26.33 3.50
C VAL A 525 -9.58 -24.83 3.28
N SER A 526 -10.46 -24.24 2.47
CA SER A 526 -10.68 -22.81 2.48
C SER A 526 -11.45 -22.45 3.74
N LEU A 527 -10.94 -21.51 4.53
CA LEU A 527 -11.54 -21.10 5.81
C LEU A 527 -12.73 -20.13 5.61
N ILE A 528 -13.18 -19.98 4.36
CA ILE A 528 -14.31 -19.14 3.97
C ILE A 528 -15.34 -20.02 3.27
N VAL A 529 -16.52 -20.14 3.87
CA VAL A 529 -17.60 -21.01 3.38
C VAL A 529 -18.03 -20.60 1.97
N GLY A 530 -18.09 -21.56 1.05
CA GLY A 530 -18.49 -21.33 -0.34
C GLY A 530 -17.41 -20.74 -1.25
N VAL A 531 -16.17 -20.57 -0.76
CA VAL A 531 -15.03 -20.11 -1.56
C VAL A 531 -14.07 -21.28 -1.79
N GLY A 532 -13.83 -21.63 -3.06
CA GLY A 532 -13.07 -22.84 -3.44
C GLY A 532 -13.93 -24.10 -3.47
N ASP A 533 -13.30 -25.27 -3.66
CA ASP A 533 -13.98 -26.57 -3.79
C ASP A 533 -14.19 -27.29 -2.44
N THR A 534 -13.27 -27.06 -1.49
CA THR A 534 -13.24 -27.67 -0.16
C THR A 534 -13.26 -26.56 0.89
N PHE A 535 -14.37 -26.48 1.62
CA PHE A 535 -14.67 -25.49 2.66
C PHE A 535 -15.60 -26.12 3.72
N PRO A 536 -15.79 -25.51 4.90
CA PRO A 536 -16.65 -26.06 5.96
C PRO A 536 -18.11 -26.24 5.53
N ARG A 537 -18.72 -27.35 5.93
CA ARG A 537 -20.11 -27.70 5.60
C ARG A 537 -21.02 -27.75 6.82
N CYS A 538 -20.44 -27.85 8.00
CA CYS A 538 -21.11 -27.96 9.29
C CYS A 538 -20.66 -26.83 10.23
N PRO A 539 -20.72 -25.53 9.84
CA PRO A 539 -20.31 -24.44 10.71
C PRO A 539 -21.12 -24.47 12.02
N HIS A 540 -20.54 -24.08 13.16
CA HIS A 540 -21.28 -23.87 14.40
C HIS A 540 -22.17 -22.63 14.22
N HIS A 541 -23.33 -22.80 13.60
CA HIS A 541 -24.22 -21.70 13.23
C HIS A 541 -25.65 -22.19 13.09
N GLN A 542 -26.57 -21.61 13.86
CA GLN A 542 -27.93 -22.12 14.01
C GLN A 542 -28.71 -22.11 12.68
N VAL A 543 -28.75 -20.97 11.96
CA VAL A 543 -29.48 -20.88 10.68
C VAL A 543 -28.90 -21.85 9.63
N ALA A 544 -27.57 -21.95 9.54
CA ALA A 544 -26.90 -22.79 8.56
C ALA A 544 -27.23 -24.27 8.75
N ASN A 545 -27.36 -24.77 9.98
CA ASN A 545 -27.67 -26.18 10.21
C ASN A 545 -29.18 -26.48 10.27
N LEU A 546 -30.00 -25.55 10.75
CA LEU A 546 -31.44 -25.76 10.87
C LEU A 546 -32.18 -25.63 9.53
N LYS A 547 -31.60 -24.88 8.57
CA LYS A 547 -32.23 -24.58 7.28
C LYS A 547 -31.31 -24.70 6.07
N GLY A 548 -30.01 -24.65 6.27
CA GLY A 548 -29.03 -24.72 5.19
C GLY A 548 -28.75 -26.14 4.69
N SER A 549 -27.90 -26.20 3.67
CA SER A 549 -27.49 -27.41 2.97
C SER A 549 -26.09 -27.83 3.41
N HIS A 550 -25.94 -29.07 3.87
CA HIS A 550 -24.63 -29.64 4.23
C HIS A 550 -23.91 -30.31 3.04
N THR A 551 -24.44 -30.20 1.82
CA THR A 551 -23.85 -30.83 0.63
C THR A 551 -22.69 -30.03 0.03
N GLY A 552 -22.50 -28.79 0.49
CA GLY A 552 -21.58 -27.81 -0.11
C GLY A 552 -22.17 -27.10 -1.34
N SER A 553 -23.47 -27.21 -1.58
CA SER A 553 -24.16 -26.48 -2.66
C SER A 553 -25.59 -26.09 -2.27
N GLY A 554 -26.15 -25.11 -2.96
CA GLY A 554 -27.50 -24.60 -2.69
C GLY A 554 -27.50 -23.53 -1.59
N ALA A 555 -28.40 -23.70 -0.61
CA ALA A 555 -28.55 -22.76 0.50
C ALA A 555 -27.45 -22.97 1.56
N ILE A 556 -26.29 -22.37 1.36
CA ILE A 556 -25.15 -22.43 2.30
C ILE A 556 -24.87 -21.05 2.89
N LEU A 557 -24.08 -21.00 3.96
CA LEU A 557 -23.65 -19.78 4.64
C LEU A 557 -22.48 -19.10 3.89
N THR A 558 -22.70 -18.74 2.62
CA THR A 558 -21.65 -18.21 1.73
C THR A 558 -20.94 -16.99 2.34
N GLY A 559 -19.62 -17.01 2.25
CA GLY A 559 -18.75 -15.90 2.65
C GLY A 559 -18.38 -15.85 4.13
N ALA A 560 -18.95 -16.73 4.96
CA ALA A 560 -18.62 -16.80 6.38
C ALA A 560 -17.18 -17.27 6.58
N ALA A 561 -16.36 -16.47 7.26
CA ALA A 561 -15.03 -16.89 7.73
C ALA A 561 -15.18 -17.56 9.08
N VAL A 562 -14.68 -18.80 9.21
CA VAL A 562 -14.64 -19.50 10.50
C VAL A 562 -13.40 -19.10 11.30
N ASN A 563 -13.43 -19.22 12.62
CA ASN A 563 -12.25 -19.05 13.49
C ASN A 563 -11.04 -19.90 13.06
N GLY A 564 -11.26 -21.13 12.61
CA GLY A 564 -10.25 -21.99 12.00
C GLY A 564 -9.48 -22.86 13.00
N PRO A 565 -8.31 -23.42 12.60
CA PRO A 565 -7.60 -24.37 13.45
C PRO A 565 -7.20 -23.77 14.80
N ASN A 566 -7.20 -24.61 15.82
CA ASN A 566 -6.94 -24.22 17.20
C ASN A 566 -6.08 -25.26 17.91
N GLY A 567 -5.59 -24.94 19.11
CA GLY A 567 -4.86 -25.87 19.97
C GLY A 567 -5.67 -27.15 20.21
N GLU A 568 -5.05 -28.31 20.05
CA GLU A 568 -5.74 -29.61 20.19
C GLU A 568 -6.40 -29.79 21.56
N ASP A 569 -5.81 -29.19 22.60
CA ASP A 569 -6.28 -29.19 23.98
C ASP A 569 -7.55 -28.36 24.22
N THR A 570 -7.98 -27.55 23.25
CA THR A 570 -9.22 -26.76 23.34
C THR A 570 -10.47 -27.57 22.98
N PHE A 571 -10.32 -28.76 22.38
CA PHE A 571 -11.44 -29.58 21.90
C PHE A 571 -11.91 -30.55 22.98
N ASP A 572 -12.71 -30.06 23.92
CA ASP A 572 -13.42 -30.89 24.92
C ASP A 572 -14.86 -31.17 24.46
N LEU A 573 -15.01 -32.10 23.51
CA LEU A 573 -16.29 -32.45 22.87
C LEU A 573 -16.66 -33.91 23.14
N ASP A 574 -17.83 -34.13 23.75
CA ASP A 574 -18.39 -35.46 23.99
C ASP A 574 -19.01 -36.07 22.71
N GLU A 575 -19.55 -35.24 21.81
CA GLU A 575 -20.13 -35.63 20.51
C GLU A 575 -19.96 -34.53 19.44
N LEU A 576 -20.21 -34.85 18.16
CA LEU A 576 -20.01 -33.94 17.02
C LEU A 576 -21.30 -33.19 16.59
N GLY A 577 -22.44 -33.52 17.18
CA GLY A 577 -23.74 -33.00 16.78
C GLY A 577 -24.31 -33.65 15.51
N ASP A 578 -25.32 -33.01 14.92
CA ASP A 578 -26.08 -33.53 13.76
C ASP A 578 -25.34 -33.43 12.41
N CYS A 579 -24.27 -32.63 12.35
CA CYS A 579 -23.41 -32.49 11.17
C CYS A 579 -21.93 -32.62 11.60
N PRO A 580 -21.14 -33.51 10.95
CA PRO A 580 -21.49 -34.31 9.78
C PRO A 580 -22.41 -35.49 10.12
N ALA A 581 -23.33 -35.81 9.20
CA ALA A 581 -24.39 -36.79 9.45
C ALA A 581 -23.89 -38.25 9.68
N ASP A 582 -22.66 -38.55 9.31
CA ASP A 582 -22.02 -39.85 9.56
C ASP A 582 -21.24 -39.90 10.89
N GLY A 583 -21.18 -38.78 11.63
CA GLY A 583 -20.46 -38.64 12.88
C GLY A 583 -18.94 -38.81 12.75
N ALA A 584 -18.38 -38.66 11.53
CA ALA A 584 -16.96 -38.87 11.28
C ALA A 584 -16.18 -37.56 11.16
N ASP A 585 -15.10 -37.44 11.92
CA ASP A 585 -14.12 -36.36 11.74
C ASP A 585 -13.27 -36.64 10.49
N ALA A 586 -13.64 -36.02 9.36
CA ALA A 586 -12.95 -36.13 8.09
C ALA A 586 -11.52 -35.56 8.11
N TYR A 587 -11.19 -34.73 9.11
CA TYR A 587 -9.94 -34.00 9.22
C TYR A 587 -8.99 -34.56 10.29
N ALA A 588 -9.43 -35.54 11.08
CA ALA A 588 -8.66 -36.16 12.17
C ALA A 588 -7.24 -36.62 11.76
N ALA A 589 -7.08 -37.15 10.55
CA ALA A 589 -5.77 -37.60 10.05
C ALA A 589 -4.76 -36.44 9.88
N PHE A 590 -5.25 -35.21 9.74
CA PHE A 590 -4.46 -34.01 9.51
C PHE A 590 -4.22 -33.20 10.80
N THR A 591 -4.70 -33.64 11.96
CA THR A 591 -4.29 -33.08 13.26
C THR A 591 -2.78 -33.25 13.43
N GLY A 592 -2.10 -32.19 13.85
CA GLY A 592 -0.63 -32.16 13.88
C GLY A 592 -0.07 -30.84 14.37
N ASN A 593 1.19 -30.86 14.81
CA ASN A 593 1.89 -29.69 15.38
C ASN A 593 1.08 -28.98 16.50
N GLY A 594 0.38 -29.75 17.32
CA GLY A 594 -0.42 -29.24 18.43
C GLY A 594 -1.75 -28.59 18.02
N ALA A 595 -2.13 -28.66 16.74
CA ALA A 595 -3.35 -28.05 16.25
C ALA A 595 -4.31 -29.02 15.57
N ARG A 596 -5.60 -28.71 15.69
CA ARG A 596 -6.72 -29.46 15.13
C ARG A 596 -7.69 -28.49 14.44
N PHE A 597 -8.30 -28.97 13.36
CA PHE A 597 -9.43 -28.34 12.70
C PHE A 597 -10.54 -29.39 12.59
N LEU A 598 -11.77 -29.02 12.96
CA LEU A 598 -12.92 -29.92 12.98
C LEU A 598 -14.11 -29.21 12.34
N ASP A 599 -14.68 -29.79 11.29
CA ASP A 599 -15.88 -29.30 10.63
C ASP A 599 -17.11 -30.04 11.18
N ALA A 600 -17.60 -29.59 12.32
CA ALA A 600 -18.75 -30.18 13.00
C ALA A 600 -19.59 -29.10 13.69
N THR A 601 -20.88 -29.38 13.86
CA THR A 601 -21.82 -28.44 14.46
C THR A 601 -21.41 -28.05 15.87
N GLU A 602 -20.88 -28.96 16.68
CA GLU A 602 -20.45 -28.67 18.07
C GLU A 602 -19.05 -28.01 18.15
N ALA A 603 -18.33 -27.89 17.03
CA ALA A 603 -16.95 -27.42 17.02
C ALA A 603 -16.83 -25.89 16.98
N TRP A 604 -17.45 -25.19 17.93
CA TRP A 604 -17.40 -23.71 18.01
C TRP A 604 -15.96 -23.18 18.08
N MET A 605 -15.01 -23.92 18.68
CA MET A 605 -13.60 -23.57 18.83
C MET A 605 -12.79 -23.59 17.53
N SER A 606 -13.33 -24.16 16.44
CA SER A 606 -12.65 -24.17 15.14
C SER A 606 -13.50 -23.93 13.90
N ASN A 607 -14.82 -23.96 14.05
CA ASN A 607 -15.75 -23.84 12.93
C ASN A 607 -16.93 -22.88 13.18
N GLU A 608 -16.82 -21.98 14.15
CA GLU A 608 -17.79 -20.91 14.34
C GLU A 608 -17.39 -19.69 13.50
N PRO A 609 -18.28 -19.19 12.63
CA PRO A 609 -18.06 -17.92 11.95
C PRO A 609 -18.57 -16.74 12.76
N ALA A 610 -17.87 -15.61 12.69
CA ALA A 610 -18.23 -14.37 13.36
C ALA A 610 -18.06 -13.14 12.46
N ILE A 611 -18.74 -12.05 12.82
CA ILE A 611 -18.73 -10.80 12.06
C ILE A 611 -17.36 -10.14 12.03
N ASP A 612 -16.56 -10.28 13.08
CA ASP A 612 -15.21 -9.73 13.15
C ASP A 612 -14.25 -10.51 12.24
N PHE A 613 -14.25 -11.85 12.25
CA PHE A 613 -13.42 -12.66 11.35
C PHE A 613 -13.75 -12.36 9.88
N THR A 614 -15.05 -12.27 9.60
CA THR A 614 -15.54 -12.04 8.25
C THR A 614 -15.28 -10.59 7.81
N ALA A 615 -15.32 -9.61 8.71
CA ALA A 615 -14.95 -8.24 8.41
C ALA A 615 -13.46 -8.10 8.11
N THR A 616 -12.60 -8.74 8.92
CA THR A 616 -11.14 -8.76 8.69
C THR A 616 -10.82 -9.38 7.33
N GLY A 617 -11.47 -10.49 6.98
CA GLY A 617 -11.28 -11.10 5.66
C GLY A 617 -11.82 -10.27 4.51
N LEU A 618 -12.98 -9.66 4.68
CA LEU A 618 -13.55 -8.75 3.68
C LEU A 618 -12.60 -7.60 3.39
N LEU A 619 -12.03 -6.98 4.44
CA LEU A 619 -11.00 -5.94 4.34
C LEU A 619 -9.75 -6.48 3.63
N ALA A 620 -9.21 -7.61 4.09
CA ALA A 620 -8.02 -8.23 3.52
C ALA A 620 -8.16 -8.47 2.01
N PHE A 621 -9.25 -9.08 1.54
CA PHE A 621 -9.46 -9.37 0.12
C PHE A 621 -9.91 -8.15 -0.68
N ALA A 622 -10.52 -7.14 -0.05
CA ALA A 622 -10.77 -5.86 -0.71
C ALA A 622 -9.46 -5.12 -1.00
N LEU A 623 -8.54 -5.06 -0.03
CA LEU A 623 -7.21 -4.47 -0.21
C LEU A 623 -6.39 -5.27 -1.21
N LEU A 624 -6.31 -6.59 -1.05
CA LEU A 624 -5.53 -7.46 -1.96
C LEU A 624 -6.09 -7.43 -3.40
N GLY A 625 -7.40 -7.26 -3.56
CA GLY A 625 -8.07 -7.15 -4.86
C GLY A 625 -7.97 -5.77 -5.53
N LYS A 626 -7.48 -4.74 -4.83
CA LYS A 626 -7.41 -3.37 -5.35
C LYS A 626 -6.38 -3.23 -6.46
N GLY A 627 -6.82 -2.92 -7.68
CA GLY A 627 -5.94 -2.66 -8.84
C GLY A 627 -5.61 -1.18 -9.03
N GLY A 628 -4.36 -0.78 -8.78
CA GLY A 628 -3.80 0.53 -9.17
C GLY A 628 -4.29 1.75 -8.38
N THR A 629 -3.38 2.71 -8.17
CA THR A 629 -3.44 3.94 -7.35
C THR A 629 -4.12 3.73 -5.99
N GLY A 630 -3.33 3.23 -5.03
CA GLY A 630 -3.53 3.65 -3.64
C GLY A 630 -3.30 5.17 -3.50
N PRO A 631 -3.59 5.75 -2.32
CA PRO A 631 -3.02 7.06 -1.95
C PRO A 631 -1.53 7.12 -2.33
N GLU A 632 -1.04 8.31 -2.67
CA GLU A 632 0.39 8.46 -2.96
C GLU A 632 1.18 7.89 -1.77
N PRO A 633 2.24 7.10 -2.02
CA PRO A 633 3.12 6.64 -0.97
C PRO A 633 3.49 7.81 -0.07
N VAL A 634 3.47 7.59 1.25
CA VAL A 634 4.06 8.52 2.19
C VAL A 634 5.54 8.65 1.78
N PRO A 635 5.99 9.84 1.34
CA PRO A 635 7.40 10.07 1.05
C PRO A 635 8.13 9.98 2.39
N VAL A 636 8.86 8.89 2.57
CA VAL A 636 9.61 8.61 3.80
C VAL A 636 11.03 9.06 3.54
N LYS A 637 11.32 10.32 3.86
CA LYS A 637 12.64 10.91 3.64
C LYS A 637 13.52 10.56 4.83
N ARG A 638 14.24 9.44 4.75
CA ARG A 638 15.14 8.98 5.82
C ARG A 638 16.29 8.19 5.25
N ASP A 639 17.37 8.16 6.00
CA ASP A 639 18.49 7.28 5.73
C ASP A 639 18.16 5.83 6.06
N THR A 640 18.61 4.98 5.17
CA THR A 640 18.65 3.54 5.36
C THR A 640 20.09 3.08 5.45
N ILE A 641 20.35 1.78 5.32
CA ILE A 641 21.65 1.20 5.64
C ILE A 641 22.37 0.65 4.41
N GLY A 642 23.68 0.83 4.41
CA GLY A 642 24.57 0.24 3.42
C GLY A 642 25.81 -0.39 4.05
N VAL A 643 26.46 -1.26 3.30
CA VAL A 643 27.77 -1.79 3.64
C VAL A 643 28.69 -1.81 2.44
N PHE A 644 29.88 -1.23 2.57
CA PHE A 644 30.97 -1.49 1.62
C PHE A 644 31.75 -2.72 2.06
N ARG A 645 31.81 -3.73 1.19
CA ARG A 645 32.57 -4.97 1.39
C ARG A 645 33.89 -4.90 0.63
N PRO A 646 35.04 -4.67 1.30
CA PRO A 646 36.32 -4.54 0.61
C PRO A 646 36.76 -5.84 -0.09
N SER A 647 36.46 -7.00 0.51
CA SER A 647 36.80 -8.32 -0.06
C SER A 647 36.10 -8.62 -1.39
N ALA A 648 34.94 -7.98 -1.64
CA ALA A 648 34.16 -8.12 -2.86
C ALA A 648 34.22 -6.86 -3.74
N SER A 649 34.88 -5.78 -3.28
CA SER A 649 34.84 -4.45 -3.92
C SER A 649 33.42 -4.04 -4.32
N THR A 650 32.45 -4.24 -3.41
CA THR A 650 31.03 -4.05 -3.71
C THR A 650 30.36 -3.32 -2.55
N VAL A 651 29.54 -2.32 -2.88
CA VAL A 651 28.61 -1.67 -1.96
C VAL A 651 27.29 -2.43 -2.05
N PHE A 652 26.73 -2.80 -0.90
CA PHE A 652 25.41 -3.40 -0.76
C PHE A 652 24.55 -2.42 0.04
N VAL A 653 23.36 -2.11 -0.44
CA VAL A 653 22.41 -1.27 0.31
C VAL A 653 21.14 -2.05 0.62
N ARG A 654 20.44 -1.58 1.64
CA ARG A 654 19.15 -2.09 2.04
C ARG A 654 18.27 -0.90 2.40
N ASP A 655 17.21 -0.75 1.61
CA ASP A 655 16.28 0.38 1.65
C ASP A 655 15.27 0.27 2.81
N SER A 656 15.67 -0.34 3.93
CA SER A 656 14.86 -0.51 5.15
C SER A 656 15.76 -0.81 6.35
N LEU A 657 15.33 -0.39 7.53
CA LEU A 657 16.02 -0.62 8.81
C LEU A 657 15.67 -1.98 9.43
N THR A 658 15.56 -3.03 8.61
CA THR A 658 15.13 -4.37 9.06
C THR A 658 16.08 -5.49 8.66
N THR A 659 15.84 -6.72 9.14
CA THR A 659 16.67 -7.88 8.81
C THR A 659 16.41 -8.33 7.38
N GLY A 660 17.47 -8.55 6.59
CA GLY A 660 17.30 -9.18 5.28
C GLY A 660 18.51 -9.08 4.37
N THR A 661 18.28 -9.33 3.08
CA THR A 661 19.28 -9.23 2.03
C THR A 661 19.38 -7.80 1.49
N ALA A 662 20.43 -7.52 0.70
CA ALA A 662 20.55 -6.24 0.02
C ALA A 662 19.41 -6.03 -0.98
N THR A 663 18.86 -4.82 -1.03
CA THR A 663 17.87 -4.37 -2.03
C THR A 663 18.58 -4.05 -3.35
N ALA A 664 19.76 -3.44 -3.27
CA ALA A 664 20.62 -3.16 -4.41
C ALA A 664 22.11 -3.36 -4.07
N GLN A 665 22.92 -3.47 -5.12
CA GLN A 665 24.38 -3.58 -4.99
C GLN A 665 25.09 -2.95 -6.18
N ALA A 666 26.27 -2.38 -5.94
CA ALA A 666 27.14 -1.79 -6.95
C ALA A 666 28.60 -2.19 -6.75
N THR A 667 29.22 -2.75 -7.80
CA THR A 667 30.63 -3.14 -7.77
C THR A 667 31.52 -1.98 -8.20
N VAL A 668 32.58 -1.74 -7.44
CA VAL A 668 33.62 -0.74 -7.71
C VAL A 668 34.94 -1.45 -8.11
N PRO A 669 35.89 -0.76 -8.77
CA PRO A 669 37.17 -1.35 -9.13
C PRO A 669 37.94 -1.88 -7.91
N SER A 670 38.67 -2.98 -8.09
CA SER A 670 39.49 -3.58 -7.03
C SER A 670 40.49 -2.56 -6.46
N GLY A 671 40.50 -2.42 -5.13
CA GLY A 671 41.36 -1.47 -4.41
C GLY A 671 40.82 -0.04 -4.32
N ALA A 672 39.64 0.23 -4.89
CA ALA A 672 38.88 1.45 -4.63
C ALA A 672 38.14 1.37 -3.29
N VAL A 673 37.73 2.53 -2.77
CA VAL A 673 36.84 2.66 -1.62
C VAL A 673 35.50 3.18 -2.13
N GLY A 674 34.43 2.39 -1.96
CA GLY A 674 33.07 2.80 -2.31
C GLY A 674 32.40 3.60 -1.19
N PHE A 675 31.55 4.55 -1.57
CA PHE A 675 30.74 5.41 -0.71
C PHE A 675 29.47 5.84 -1.48
N VAL A 676 28.57 6.55 -0.81
CA VAL A 676 27.27 7.00 -1.33
C VAL A 676 27.06 8.49 -1.06
N GLY A 677 26.06 9.08 -1.70
CA GLY A 677 25.64 10.48 -1.53
C GLY A 677 24.79 10.99 -2.70
N ASP A 678 24.06 12.07 -2.46
CA ASP A 678 23.18 12.74 -3.42
C ASP A 678 23.98 13.75 -4.27
N TRP A 679 24.40 13.33 -5.46
CA TRP A 679 25.26 14.15 -6.30
C TRP A 679 24.51 15.20 -7.13
N ASP A 680 23.18 15.17 -7.21
CA ASP A 680 22.38 16.11 -8.02
C ASP A 680 21.27 16.83 -7.27
N GLY A 681 21.14 16.62 -5.96
CA GLY A 681 20.17 17.27 -5.10
C GLY A 681 18.75 16.77 -5.31
N ASP A 682 18.58 15.53 -5.80
CA ASP A 682 17.27 14.93 -6.03
C ASP A 682 16.69 14.21 -4.80
N GLY A 683 17.45 14.19 -3.70
CA GLY A 683 17.15 13.52 -2.44
C GLY A 683 17.53 12.05 -2.43
N VAL A 684 18.13 11.50 -3.49
CA VAL A 684 18.45 10.07 -3.60
C VAL A 684 19.94 9.83 -3.79
N ASP A 685 20.47 8.98 -2.93
CA ASP A 685 21.87 8.64 -2.91
C ASP A 685 22.30 7.74 -4.07
N GLY A 686 23.27 8.26 -4.81
CA GLY A 686 23.97 7.57 -5.87
C GLY A 686 25.19 6.78 -5.37
N ILE A 687 25.90 6.15 -6.32
CA ILE A 687 27.13 5.41 -6.03
C ILE A 687 28.38 6.23 -6.36
N GLY A 688 29.31 6.30 -5.42
CA GLY A 688 30.63 6.90 -5.57
C GLY A 688 31.78 5.94 -5.28
N TYR A 689 32.95 6.17 -5.87
CA TYR A 689 34.18 5.55 -5.40
C TYR A 689 35.42 6.41 -5.60
N TRP A 690 36.41 6.18 -4.72
CA TRP A 690 37.72 6.81 -4.75
C TRP A 690 38.83 5.78 -4.93
N VAL A 691 39.79 6.10 -5.81
CA VAL A 691 40.96 5.26 -6.09
C VAL A 691 42.19 5.90 -5.44
N PRO A 692 42.71 5.36 -4.31
CA PRO A 692 43.77 6.01 -3.55
C PRO A 692 45.06 6.26 -4.34
N SER A 693 45.44 5.32 -5.20
CA SER A 693 46.70 5.37 -5.95
C SER A 693 46.74 6.48 -7.01
N SER A 694 45.60 6.75 -7.68
CA SER A 694 45.47 7.79 -8.71
C SER A 694 44.80 9.07 -8.20
N ARG A 695 44.15 9.02 -7.04
CA ARG A 695 43.34 10.09 -6.44
C ARG A 695 42.13 10.48 -7.29
N MET A 696 41.66 9.53 -8.10
CA MET A 696 40.47 9.72 -8.92
C MET A 696 39.22 9.46 -8.10
N VAL A 697 38.22 10.32 -8.28
CA VAL A 697 36.86 10.22 -7.73
C VAL A 697 35.90 10.04 -8.90
N HIS A 698 34.95 9.15 -8.74
CA HIS A 698 33.91 8.85 -9.72
C HIS A 698 32.56 8.80 -9.01
N LEU A 699 31.59 9.58 -9.47
CA LEU A 699 30.26 9.73 -8.88
C LEU A 699 29.20 9.44 -9.94
N ARG A 700 28.13 8.76 -9.54
CA ARG A 700 26.99 8.45 -10.40
C ARG A 700 25.70 8.58 -9.61
N ASN A 701 24.73 9.32 -10.14
CA ASN A 701 23.45 9.59 -9.47
C ASN A 701 22.61 8.31 -9.36
N ALA A 702 22.72 7.43 -10.36
CA ALA A 702 22.08 6.10 -10.28
C ALA A 702 22.91 5.10 -9.46
N PHE A 703 22.27 4.43 -8.51
CA PHE A 703 22.89 3.35 -7.71
C PHE A 703 23.19 2.06 -8.51
N SER A 704 22.69 1.92 -9.74
CA SER A 704 22.88 0.71 -10.57
C SER A 704 24.31 0.54 -11.11
N GLY A 705 24.77 -0.71 -11.25
CA GLY A 705 26.05 -1.04 -11.87
C GLY A 705 26.01 -1.01 -13.41
N GLY A 706 27.06 -0.48 -14.06
CA GLY A 706 27.31 -0.66 -15.50
C GLY A 706 27.16 0.57 -16.43
N GLY A 707 26.91 1.77 -15.90
CA GLY A 707 26.78 3.02 -16.68
C GLY A 707 28.04 3.91 -16.73
N ALA A 708 27.98 5.02 -17.47
CA ALA A 708 28.95 6.10 -17.34
C ALA A 708 28.85 6.77 -15.96
N TYR A 709 29.90 7.45 -15.51
CA TYR A 709 29.86 8.26 -14.29
C TYR A 709 29.49 9.69 -14.66
N ASP A 710 28.55 10.28 -13.92
CA ASP A 710 28.06 11.64 -14.12
C ASP A 710 29.16 12.66 -13.81
N HIS A 711 29.96 12.38 -12.78
CA HIS A 711 31.15 13.16 -12.44
C HIS A 711 32.39 12.27 -12.33
N THR A 712 33.51 12.76 -12.86
CA THR A 712 34.83 12.13 -12.70
C THR A 712 35.89 13.20 -12.62
N PHE A 713 36.65 13.23 -11.52
CA PHE A 713 37.67 14.24 -11.29
C PHE A 713 38.83 13.71 -10.43
N GLN A 714 39.96 14.42 -10.46
CA GLN A 714 41.12 14.11 -9.62
C GLN A 714 41.12 15.02 -8.38
N ALA A 715 41.08 14.44 -7.19
CA ALA A 715 41.20 15.17 -5.93
C ALA A 715 42.65 15.57 -5.65
N SER A 716 43.12 16.64 -6.31
CA SER A 716 44.52 17.09 -6.28
C SER A 716 45.03 17.45 -4.86
N TYR A 717 44.12 17.82 -3.97
CA TYR A 717 44.40 18.15 -2.56
C TYR A 717 44.58 16.91 -1.67
N ALA A 718 44.16 15.73 -2.14
CA ALA A 718 44.25 14.48 -1.41
C ALA A 718 45.63 13.81 -1.53
N SER A 719 45.89 12.87 -0.63
CA SER A 719 47.00 11.92 -0.62
C SER A 719 46.42 10.50 -0.69
N SER A 720 47.21 9.53 -1.15
CA SER A 720 46.82 8.12 -1.21
C SER A 720 46.56 7.48 0.16
N SER A 721 46.94 8.16 1.24
CA SER A 721 46.73 7.75 2.63
C SER A 721 45.44 8.29 3.26
N ASP A 722 44.70 9.14 2.53
CA ASP A 722 43.55 9.84 3.09
C ASP A 722 42.32 8.91 3.10
N VAL A 723 41.31 9.26 3.90
CA VAL A 723 40.03 8.57 3.97
C VAL A 723 38.96 9.45 3.31
N PRO A 724 38.14 8.93 2.39
CA PRO A 724 37.09 9.71 1.76
C PRO A 724 35.97 10.02 2.75
N LEU A 725 35.40 11.22 2.64
CA LEU A 725 34.21 11.69 3.34
C LEU A 725 33.27 12.35 2.31
N VAL A 726 31.99 12.38 2.61
CA VAL A 726 30.92 12.93 1.76
C VAL A 726 29.97 13.72 2.66
N GLY A 727 29.43 14.82 2.16
CA GLY A 727 28.36 15.57 2.80
C GLY A 727 27.96 16.83 2.03
N ASP A 728 26.81 17.39 2.40
CA ASP A 728 26.25 18.67 1.98
C ASP A 728 26.71 19.79 2.92
N TRP A 729 27.87 20.36 2.61
CA TRP A 729 28.53 21.31 3.49
C TRP A 729 27.86 22.70 3.55
N ASP A 730 26.93 23.01 2.64
CA ASP A 730 26.26 24.32 2.59
C ASP A 730 24.72 24.30 2.58
N GLY A 731 24.12 23.12 2.55
CA GLY A 731 22.69 22.89 2.71
C GLY A 731 21.88 23.15 1.44
N ASN A 732 22.47 22.80 0.30
CA ASN A 732 21.82 22.97 -1.01
C ASN A 732 21.18 21.68 -1.55
N GLY A 733 21.27 20.59 -0.79
CA GLY A 733 20.84 19.24 -1.11
C GLY A 733 21.88 18.40 -1.85
N THR A 734 23.02 18.94 -2.26
CA THR A 734 24.04 18.23 -3.05
C THR A 734 25.26 17.87 -2.21
N ASP A 735 25.56 16.58 -2.17
CA ASP A 735 26.74 16.02 -1.57
C ASP A 735 28.01 16.25 -2.38
N THR A 736 29.10 16.56 -1.68
CA THR A 736 30.41 16.75 -2.31
C THR A 736 31.56 16.08 -1.54
N PHE A 737 32.63 15.78 -2.28
CA PHE A 737 33.73 14.95 -1.81
C PHE A 737 34.71 15.70 -0.91
N ALA A 738 35.07 15.09 0.22
CA ALA A 738 36.09 15.54 1.15
C ALA A 738 37.08 14.41 1.51
N THR A 739 38.18 14.77 2.18
CA THR A 739 39.17 13.79 2.64
C THR A 739 39.67 14.09 4.04
N TRP A 740 39.82 13.05 4.87
CA TRP A 740 40.51 13.14 6.16
C TRP A 740 41.91 12.54 6.07
N ARG A 741 42.90 13.27 6.58
CA ARG A 741 44.28 12.79 6.68
C ARG A 741 44.67 12.51 8.13
N PRO A 742 44.81 11.24 8.54
CA PRO A 742 45.14 10.87 9.91
C PRO A 742 46.46 11.46 10.43
N GLY A 743 47.44 11.64 9.53
CA GLY A 743 48.80 12.07 9.87
C GLY A 743 48.92 13.55 10.27
N ASP A 744 48.00 14.41 9.81
CA ASP A 744 47.95 15.83 10.20
C ASP A 744 46.62 16.26 10.84
N ARG A 745 45.69 15.31 11.01
CA ARG A 745 44.38 15.47 11.66
C ARG A 745 43.50 16.49 10.95
N ASN A 746 43.67 16.66 9.64
CA ASN A 746 42.96 17.67 8.87
C ASN A 746 41.97 17.04 7.87
N VAL A 747 40.73 17.47 7.95
CA VAL A 747 39.67 17.25 6.95
C VAL A 747 39.76 18.38 5.92
N ARG A 748 39.82 17.99 4.64
CA ARG A 748 39.94 18.89 3.49
C ARG A 748 38.69 18.75 2.64
N ILE A 749 37.92 19.84 2.58
CA ILE A 749 36.62 19.88 1.95
C ILE A 749 36.68 20.75 0.71
N ARG A 750 35.94 20.33 -0.31
CA ARG A 750 35.68 21.10 -1.51
C ARG A 750 34.20 20.91 -1.86
N ASN A 751 33.43 21.99 -1.75
CA ASN A 751 32.01 22.01 -2.01
C ASN A 751 31.69 22.17 -3.51
N ASP A 752 32.35 21.35 -4.34
CA ASP A 752 32.05 21.14 -5.76
C ASP A 752 32.61 19.80 -6.24
N HIS A 753 32.13 19.27 -7.37
CA HIS A 753 32.68 18.05 -8.01
C HIS A 753 33.88 18.35 -8.93
N GLY A 754 34.85 19.13 -8.44
CA GLY A 754 35.98 19.65 -9.21
C GLY A 754 37.38 19.26 -8.72
N SER A 755 38.40 19.49 -9.55
CA SER A 755 39.80 19.10 -9.29
C SER A 755 40.68 20.17 -8.61
N GLY A 756 40.08 21.26 -8.13
CA GLY A 756 40.81 22.42 -7.60
C GLY A 756 41.38 22.21 -6.19
N ALA A 757 41.89 23.29 -5.56
CA ALA A 757 42.46 23.24 -4.20
C ALA A 757 41.38 23.07 -3.11
N THR A 758 41.79 22.70 -1.89
CA THR A 758 40.91 22.68 -0.71
C THR A 758 40.28 24.05 -0.48
N GLN A 759 38.96 24.10 -0.22
CA GLN A 759 38.23 25.32 0.12
C GLN A 759 38.15 25.52 1.63
N ILE A 760 37.86 24.44 2.37
CA ILE A 760 37.70 24.46 3.84
C ILE A 760 38.61 23.39 4.44
N GLY A 761 39.36 23.76 5.48
CA GLY A 761 40.26 22.87 6.21
C GLY A 761 39.93 22.85 7.69
N VAL A 762 39.56 21.68 8.22
CA VAL A 762 39.14 21.53 9.63
C VAL A 762 40.07 20.56 10.35
N THR A 763 40.60 20.97 11.50
CA THR A 763 41.39 20.07 12.36
C THR A 763 40.48 19.38 13.36
N ILE A 764 40.42 18.05 13.33
CA ILE A 764 39.51 17.25 14.16
C ILE A 764 40.08 15.87 14.48
N GLY A 765 39.72 15.34 15.66
CA GLY A 765 40.07 14.00 16.13
C GLY A 765 41.58 13.77 16.30
N ASP A 766 41.94 12.55 16.70
CA ASP A 766 43.30 12.03 16.68
C ASP A 766 43.45 10.91 15.64
N THR A 767 44.68 10.49 15.33
CA THR A 767 45.03 9.54 14.24
C THR A 767 44.33 8.17 14.33
N GLY A 768 43.72 7.81 15.47
CA GLY A 768 42.97 6.56 15.67
C GLY A 768 41.45 6.73 15.76
N ASP A 769 40.94 7.96 15.66
CA ASP A 769 39.50 8.23 15.70
C ASP A 769 38.89 8.01 14.30
N THR A 770 37.61 7.64 14.25
CA THR A 770 36.84 7.55 12.99
C THR A 770 36.09 8.86 12.81
N ILE A 771 36.34 9.59 11.72
CA ILE A 771 35.63 10.84 11.42
C ILE A 771 34.25 10.53 10.86
N LEU A 772 33.26 11.31 11.29
CA LEU A 772 31.86 11.21 10.92
C LEU A 772 31.41 12.53 10.30
N VAL A 773 30.44 12.46 9.41
CA VAL A 773 29.78 13.61 8.77
C VAL A 773 28.28 13.48 9.06
N GLY A 774 27.63 14.59 9.34
CA GLY A 774 26.19 14.66 9.52
C GLY A 774 25.71 16.06 9.95
N ASP A 775 24.44 16.31 9.74
CA ASP A 775 23.67 17.44 10.24
C ASP A 775 23.07 17.13 11.63
N TRP A 776 23.87 17.33 12.68
CA TRP A 776 23.42 16.96 14.03
C TRP A 776 22.35 17.89 14.62
N ASN A 777 21.93 18.96 13.92
CA ASN A 777 21.01 19.97 14.44
C ASN A 777 19.85 20.35 13.49
N GLY A 778 19.75 19.71 12.33
CA GLY A 778 18.64 19.84 11.40
C GLY A 778 18.61 21.17 10.66
N ASP A 779 19.75 21.87 10.50
CA ASP A 779 19.82 23.11 9.72
C ASP A 779 19.99 22.89 8.21
N GLY A 780 20.00 21.63 7.79
CA GLY A 780 20.23 21.14 6.45
C GLY A 780 21.71 21.05 6.09
N LYS A 781 22.66 21.27 7.00
CA LYS A 781 24.09 21.33 6.67
C LYS A 781 24.93 20.33 7.41
N ASP A 782 25.77 19.64 6.65
CA ASP A 782 26.72 18.72 7.21
C ASP A 782 27.88 19.39 7.93
N SER A 783 28.18 18.81 9.09
CA SER A 783 29.28 19.16 9.93
C SER A 783 30.08 17.92 10.35
N LEU A 784 31.05 18.06 11.27
CA LEU A 784 32.05 17.01 11.52
C LEU A 784 32.00 16.49 12.94
N GLY A 785 31.94 15.17 13.07
CA GLY A 785 32.08 14.45 14.33
C GLY A 785 33.26 13.47 14.30
N TYR A 786 33.54 12.84 15.44
CA TYR A 786 34.40 11.66 15.47
C TYR A 786 34.02 10.68 16.57
N HIS A 787 34.26 9.40 16.30
CA HIS A 787 34.11 8.33 17.26
C HIS A 787 35.48 7.82 17.73
N ARG A 788 35.68 7.84 19.05
CA ARG A 788 36.87 7.33 19.73
C ARG A 788 36.66 5.90 20.20
N THR A 789 37.08 4.94 19.39
CA THR A 789 36.84 3.50 19.62
C THR A 789 37.38 2.99 20.96
N SER A 790 38.49 3.54 21.46
CA SER A 790 39.06 3.15 22.76
C SER A 790 38.19 3.53 23.96
N GLN A 791 37.31 4.53 23.79
CA GLN A 791 36.43 5.07 24.83
C GLN A 791 34.94 4.81 24.55
N ARG A 792 34.60 4.38 23.32
CA ARG A 792 33.22 4.24 22.81
C ARG A 792 32.47 5.58 22.84
N THR A 793 33.21 6.66 22.59
CA THR A 793 32.73 8.02 22.77
C THR A 793 32.50 8.65 21.41
N PHE A 794 31.28 9.12 21.18
CA PHE A 794 30.96 10.04 20.09
C PHE A 794 31.24 11.46 20.55
N VAL A 795 31.81 12.25 19.64
CA VAL A 795 32.14 13.66 19.84
C VAL A 795 31.68 14.39 18.59
N LEU A 796 30.62 15.19 18.71
CA LEU A 796 29.95 15.84 17.58
C LEU A 796 30.19 17.34 17.62
N ARG A 797 30.08 17.96 16.45
CA ARG A 797 30.35 19.37 16.29
C ARG A 797 29.49 20.01 15.22
N GLU A 798 28.60 20.89 15.66
CA GLU A 798 27.60 21.60 14.85
C GLU A 798 28.15 22.66 13.89
N LYS A 799 29.47 22.80 13.81
CA LYS A 799 30.11 23.87 13.04
C LYS A 799 31.28 23.35 12.24
N LEU A 800 31.31 23.73 10.97
CA LEU A 800 32.38 23.40 10.03
C LEU A 800 33.64 24.27 10.19
N GLU A 801 34.17 24.35 11.42
CA GLU A 801 35.40 25.09 11.75
C GLU A 801 36.30 24.27 12.71
N SER A 802 37.46 24.77 13.17
CA SER A 802 38.33 24.08 14.16
C SER A 802 38.09 24.60 15.59
N GLY A 803 38.22 23.76 16.64
CA GLY A 803 37.75 24.13 17.99
C GLY A 803 37.26 22.95 18.85
N ALA A 804 36.68 23.28 20.01
CA ALA A 804 36.17 22.31 20.98
C ALA A 804 34.80 21.74 20.55
N PRO A 805 34.46 20.49 20.95
CA PRO A 805 33.17 19.89 20.61
C PRO A 805 32.02 20.40 21.48
N GLU A 806 30.82 20.47 20.91
CA GLU A 806 29.59 20.86 21.61
C GLU A 806 28.90 19.67 22.28
N VAL A 807 28.94 18.48 21.66
CA VAL A 807 28.25 17.27 22.14
C VAL A 807 29.24 16.12 22.33
N SER A 808 29.17 15.41 23.47
CA SER A 808 29.95 14.20 23.69
C SER A 808 29.28 13.22 24.65
N PHE A 809 29.21 11.95 24.26
CA PHE A 809 28.52 10.90 25.01
C PHE A 809 29.08 9.51 24.67
N VAL A 810 28.76 8.52 25.49
CA VAL A 810 29.18 7.11 25.29
C VAL A 810 28.03 6.32 24.68
N TYR A 811 28.29 5.58 23.60
CA TYR A 811 27.32 4.69 22.97
C TYR A 811 28.01 3.49 22.28
N GLY A 812 27.32 2.35 22.24
CA GLY A 812 27.82 1.09 21.67
C GLY A 812 28.75 0.27 22.59
N ALA A 813 29.20 -0.86 22.05
CA ALA A 813 30.09 -1.83 22.68
C ALA A 813 31.52 -1.73 22.11
N THR A 814 32.48 -2.32 22.82
CA THR A 814 33.87 -2.36 22.35
C THR A 814 33.98 -3.13 21.05
N GLY A 815 34.53 -2.48 20.01
CA GLY A 815 34.72 -3.08 18.69
C GLY A 815 33.61 -2.79 17.68
N ASP A 816 32.56 -2.10 18.11
CA ASP A 816 31.51 -1.60 17.22
C ASP A 816 32.06 -0.53 16.25
N LYS A 817 31.53 -0.51 15.02
CA LYS A 817 31.87 0.47 13.97
C LYS A 817 30.80 1.56 13.94
N PRO A 818 31.17 2.86 13.99
CA PRO A 818 30.20 3.94 13.98
C PRO A 818 29.60 4.14 12.59
N VAL A 819 28.37 4.65 12.55
CA VAL A 819 27.65 5.12 11.36
C VAL A 819 26.78 6.31 11.77
N VAL A 820 26.38 7.14 10.82
CA VAL A 820 25.55 8.33 11.01
C VAL A 820 24.55 8.39 9.88
N GLY A 821 23.33 8.79 10.19
CA GLY A 821 22.25 9.04 9.25
C GLY A 821 20.99 9.53 9.98
N ASP A 822 20.03 10.04 9.21
CA ASP A 822 18.69 10.41 9.68
C ASP A 822 17.78 9.18 9.66
N TRP A 823 17.73 8.42 10.76
CA TRP A 823 17.06 7.11 10.79
C TRP A 823 15.53 7.20 10.84
N ASP A 824 14.98 8.28 11.38
CA ASP A 824 13.55 8.49 11.59
C ASP A 824 12.93 9.63 10.77
N GLY A 825 13.73 10.24 9.89
CA GLY A 825 13.27 11.17 8.87
C GLY A 825 12.89 12.53 9.44
N ASP A 826 13.41 12.90 10.61
CA ASP A 826 13.11 14.18 11.25
C ASP A 826 14.02 15.32 10.77
N GLY A 827 15.01 15.00 9.94
CA GLY A 827 16.02 15.90 9.41
C GLY A 827 17.29 16.01 10.27
N ASP A 828 17.36 15.36 11.44
CA ASP A 828 18.53 15.35 12.30
C ASP A 828 19.36 14.07 12.08
N ASP A 829 20.63 14.23 11.72
CA ASP A 829 21.56 13.11 11.68
C ASP A 829 21.93 12.62 13.08
N THR A 830 21.74 11.32 13.30
CA THR A 830 21.94 10.70 14.60
C THR A 830 22.83 9.46 14.53
N VAL A 831 23.45 9.12 15.66
CA VAL A 831 24.51 8.11 15.68
C VAL A 831 23.99 6.67 15.68
N GLY A 832 24.64 5.79 14.94
CA GLY A 832 24.44 4.35 14.98
C GLY A 832 25.72 3.56 15.17
N VAL A 833 25.58 2.26 15.44
CA VAL A 833 26.71 1.34 15.44
C VAL A 833 26.42 0.00 14.75
N PHE A 834 27.41 -0.49 14.01
CA PHE A 834 27.44 -1.80 13.37
C PHE A 834 28.37 -2.77 14.13
N ARG A 835 27.80 -3.87 14.62
CA ARG A 835 28.47 -4.85 15.48
C ARG A 835 29.00 -6.05 14.69
N THR A 836 30.05 -6.68 15.22
CA THR A 836 30.79 -7.83 14.66
C THR A 836 29.95 -9.09 14.35
N GLU A 837 28.67 -9.13 14.71
CA GLU A 837 27.70 -10.20 14.37
C GLU A 837 26.74 -9.81 13.24
N ASN A 838 27.04 -8.73 12.51
CA ASN A 838 26.22 -8.14 11.45
C ASN A 838 24.95 -7.44 11.97
N SER A 839 24.93 -7.11 13.26
CA SER A 839 23.80 -6.47 13.92
C SER A 839 23.96 -4.96 13.98
N TRP A 840 22.86 -4.25 13.78
CA TRP A 840 22.80 -2.79 13.82
C TRP A 840 22.08 -2.30 15.08
N PHE A 841 22.53 -1.16 15.59
CA PHE A 841 21.99 -0.49 16.77
C PHE A 841 22.01 1.03 16.51
N LEU A 842 20.89 1.58 16.07
CA LEU A 842 20.71 2.97 15.68
C LEU A 842 20.04 3.76 16.81
N ARG A 843 20.36 5.05 16.91
CA ARG A 843 19.78 5.97 17.89
C ARG A 843 19.14 7.10 17.11
N ASN A 844 17.97 7.55 17.55
CA ASN A 844 17.31 8.74 17.02
C ASN A 844 17.61 9.96 17.90
N THR A 845 18.71 9.90 18.67
CA THR A 845 19.15 11.03 19.50
C THR A 845 20.63 10.93 19.80
N ASN A 846 21.33 12.06 19.68
CA ASN A 846 22.75 12.24 19.97
C ASN A 846 23.07 12.29 21.48
N ALA A 847 22.74 11.22 22.17
CA ALA A 847 22.97 11.02 23.61
C ALA A 847 23.24 9.55 23.96
N SER A 848 23.78 9.34 25.16
CA SER A 848 23.89 7.99 25.74
C SER A 848 22.50 7.38 25.98
N GLY A 849 22.35 6.09 25.68
CA GLY A 849 21.08 5.38 25.88
C GLY A 849 21.06 4.00 25.25
N ASN A 850 19.89 3.37 25.29
CA ASN A 850 19.61 2.18 24.49
C ASN A 850 19.39 2.60 23.03
N ALA A 851 19.61 1.66 22.11
CA ALA A 851 19.26 1.84 20.71
C ALA A 851 17.74 1.97 20.55
N ASP A 852 17.31 2.86 19.66
CA ASP A 852 15.90 3.07 19.30
C ASP A 852 15.51 2.05 18.21
N VAL A 853 16.42 1.79 17.25
CA VAL A 853 16.33 0.67 16.31
C VAL A 853 17.44 -0.33 16.58
N ALA A 854 17.11 -1.57 16.94
CA ALA A 854 18.09 -2.53 17.46
C ALA A 854 17.90 -3.96 16.92
N GLY A 855 19.01 -4.68 16.79
CA GLY A 855 18.99 -6.16 16.73
C GLY A 855 18.66 -6.77 15.37
N PHE A 856 18.50 -5.97 14.33
CA PHE A 856 18.34 -6.46 12.97
C PHE A 856 19.70 -6.77 12.32
N THR A 857 19.70 -7.68 11.34
CA THR A 857 20.95 -8.17 10.71
C THR A 857 21.05 -7.86 9.21
N PHE A 858 22.16 -7.23 8.82
CA PHE A 858 22.52 -6.92 7.43
C PHE A 858 24.03 -6.75 7.29
N GLY A 859 24.65 -7.36 6.27
CA GLY A 859 26.09 -7.27 6.02
C GLY A 859 26.95 -8.39 6.63
N GLN A 860 28.26 -8.17 6.71
CA GLN A 860 29.27 -9.07 7.27
C GLN A 860 30.21 -8.33 8.23
N SER A 861 30.80 -9.05 9.20
CA SER A 861 31.62 -8.46 10.28
C SER A 861 32.80 -7.60 9.81
N ALA A 862 33.36 -7.91 8.62
CA ALA A 862 34.46 -7.17 8.01
C ALA A 862 34.01 -5.94 7.19
N ASP A 863 32.72 -5.79 6.93
CA ASP A 863 32.19 -4.73 6.09
C ASP A 863 32.28 -3.36 6.77
N ARG A 864 32.30 -2.28 5.99
CA ARG A 864 32.26 -0.89 6.49
C ARG A 864 30.83 -0.37 6.37
N PRO A 865 30.20 0.13 7.44
CA PRO A 865 28.84 0.65 7.37
C PRO A 865 28.79 1.94 6.56
N LEU A 866 27.65 2.16 5.91
CA LEU A 866 27.24 3.35 5.17
C LEU A 866 25.79 3.65 5.57
N ALA A 867 25.37 4.89 5.38
CA ALA A 867 23.97 5.34 5.47
C ALA A 867 23.63 6.15 4.22
N GLY A 868 22.34 6.32 3.96
CA GLY A 868 21.86 7.06 2.80
C GLY A 868 20.41 6.75 2.43
N ASP A 869 19.76 7.68 1.73
CA ASP A 869 18.45 7.46 1.12
C ASP A 869 18.60 6.84 -0.27
N PHE A 870 18.32 5.54 -0.40
CA PHE A 870 18.49 4.81 -1.66
C PHE A 870 17.18 4.66 -2.46
N VAL A 871 16.07 5.23 -1.99
CA VAL A 871 14.76 5.07 -2.61
C VAL A 871 14.43 6.30 -3.46
N ARG A 872 14.05 6.08 -4.72
CA ARG A 872 13.36 7.14 -5.47
C ARG A 872 11.93 7.23 -4.99
N ASP A 873 11.64 8.23 -4.17
CA ASP A 873 10.27 8.66 -3.95
C ASP A 873 9.60 8.92 -5.30
N ALA A 874 8.37 8.42 -5.46
CA ALA A 874 7.50 8.98 -6.48
C ALA A 874 7.21 10.42 -6.03
N PRO A 875 7.61 11.47 -6.79
CA PRO A 875 7.38 12.82 -6.35
C PRO A 875 5.86 13.06 -6.23
N PRO A 876 5.39 13.70 -5.14
CA PRO A 876 3.97 13.92 -4.92
C PRO A 876 3.44 14.93 -5.93
N GLY A 877 2.35 14.58 -6.63
CA GLY A 877 1.55 15.52 -7.42
C GLY A 877 1.43 15.18 -8.91
N THR A 878 0.35 14.50 -9.28
CA THR A 878 -0.13 14.61 -10.66
C THR A 878 -1.65 14.75 -10.72
N GLY A 879 -2.11 15.77 -11.44
CA GLY A 879 -3.51 16.02 -11.76
C GLY A 879 -4.13 14.80 -12.46
N THR A 880 -4.72 13.88 -11.71
CA THR A 880 -5.37 12.66 -12.22
C THR A 880 -6.48 13.00 -13.24
N PRO A 881 -6.89 12.06 -14.11
CA PRO A 881 -8.12 12.23 -14.90
C PRO A 881 -9.33 12.58 -14.04
N ALA A 882 -9.35 12.11 -12.77
CA ALA A 882 -10.39 12.42 -11.80
C ALA A 882 -10.37 13.90 -11.38
N GLN A 883 -9.21 14.53 -11.23
CA GLN A 883 -9.09 15.97 -10.95
C GLN A 883 -9.43 16.83 -12.18
N ILE A 884 -9.06 16.42 -13.40
CA ILE A 884 -9.48 17.13 -14.64
C ILE A 884 -10.99 16.99 -14.86
N ALA A 885 -11.58 15.83 -14.52
CA ALA A 885 -13.02 15.60 -14.57
C ALA A 885 -13.78 16.37 -13.47
N ALA A 886 -13.18 16.55 -12.29
CA ALA A 886 -13.74 17.32 -11.18
C ALA A 886 -13.66 18.84 -11.40
N ALA A 887 -12.64 19.32 -12.13
CA ALA A 887 -12.37 20.74 -12.37
C ALA A 887 -13.15 21.33 -13.57
N ASN A 888 -14.44 21.03 -13.75
CA ASN A 888 -15.31 21.68 -14.77
C ASN A 888 -14.70 21.85 -16.20
N GLY A 889 -13.76 20.98 -16.61
CA GLY A 889 -13.07 21.03 -17.91
C GLY A 889 -11.80 21.90 -17.96
N PHE A 890 -11.33 22.16 -19.18
CA PHE A 890 -10.12 22.96 -19.43
C PHE A 890 -10.40 24.46 -19.37
N TYR A 891 -9.40 25.23 -18.97
CA TYR A 891 -9.49 26.67 -18.81
C TYR A 891 -9.61 27.41 -20.15
N THR A 892 -10.52 28.38 -20.20
CA THR A 892 -10.70 29.28 -21.35
C THR A 892 -10.03 30.61 -21.03
N ASP A 893 -8.88 30.89 -21.66
CA ASP A 893 -8.10 32.11 -21.40
C ASP A 893 -8.83 33.38 -21.87
N PRO A 894 -9.26 34.27 -20.93
CA PRO A 894 -9.89 35.54 -21.30
C PRO A 894 -8.92 36.50 -22.01
N ASP A 895 -7.61 36.27 -21.91
CA ASP A 895 -6.57 37.07 -22.54
C ASP A 895 -6.02 36.42 -23.81
N SER A 896 -6.64 35.35 -24.31
CA SER A 896 -6.24 34.75 -25.59
C SER A 896 -6.35 35.76 -26.74
N ASN A 897 -5.47 35.65 -27.73
CA ASN A 897 -5.51 36.50 -28.93
C ASN A 897 -6.91 36.64 -29.58
N PRO A 898 -7.68 35.55 -29.80
CA PRO A 898 -9.04 35.66 -30.32
C PRO A 898 -10.01 36.38 -29.36
N MET A 899 -9.87 36.19 -28.04
CA MET A 899 -10.71 36.88 -27.06
C MET A 899 -10.43 38.39 -27.04
N ARG A 900 -9.15 38.79 -27.09
CA ARG A 900 -8.75 40.20 -27.24
C ARG A 900 -9.29 40.80 -28.52
N TRP A 901 -9.18 40.10 -29.65
CA TRP A 901 -9.72 40.59 -30.91
C TRP A 901 -11.25 40.76 -30.87
N VAL A 902 -11.97 39.81 -30.27
CA VAL A 902 -13.44 39.91 -30.07
C VAL A 902 -13.82 41.13 -29.22
N ALA A 903 -13.07 41.38 -28.13
CA ALA A 903 -13.29 42.53 -27.26
C ALA A 903 -13.04 43.87 -27.97
N ASP A 904 -11.98 43.94 -28.79
CA ASP A 904 -11.58 45.16 -29.51
C ASP A 904 -12.44 45.45 -30.75
N ASN A 905 -13.13 44.44 -31.29
CA ASN A 905 -13.86 44.55 -32.56
C ASN A 905 -15.36 44.18 -32.45
N PRO A 906 -16.13 44.78 -31.53
CA PRO A 906 -17.53 44.38 -31.26
C PRO A 906 -18.49 44.62 -32.44
N ALA A 907 -18.10 45.44 -33.43
CA ALA A 907 -18.91 45.76 -34.60
C ALA A 907 -18.50 44.99 -35.89
N ASP A 908 -17.45 44.16 -35.85
CA ASP A 908 -17.03 43.38 -37.01
C ASP A 908 -18.02 42.25 -37.31
N ALA A 909 -18.39 42.06 -38.57
CA ALA A 909 -19.37 41.05 -38.97
C ALA A 909 -18.91 39.60 -38.67
N ARG A 910 -17.60 39.36 -38.54
CA ARG A 910 -17.00 38.05 -38.20
C ARG A 910 -16.99 37.78 -36.70
N MET A 911 -17.14 38.81 -35.87
CA MET A 911 -16.99 38.72 -34.42
C MET A 911 -17.86 37.64 -33.76
N PRO A 912 -19.18 37.54 -34.03
CA PRO A 912 -20.01 36.53 -33.37
C PRO A 912 -19.53 35.10 -33.68
N ALA A 913 -19.15 34.83 -34.94
CA ALA A 913 -18.66 33.52 -35.34
C ALA A 913 -17.34 33.19 -34.63
N ILE A 914 -16.39 34.13 -34.60
CA ILE A 914 -15.09 33.94 -33.93
C ILE A 914 -15.27 33.74 -32.42
N ARG A 915 -16.14 34.51 -31.77
CA ARG A 915 -16.44 34.33 -30.34
C ARG A 915 -16.98 32.94 -30.03
N ASP A 916 -18.03 32.53 -30.74
CA ASP A 916 -18.81 31.34 -30.39
C ASP A 916 -18.11 30.03 -30.76
N THR A 917 -17.26 30.06 -31.78
CA THR A 917 -16.58 28.86 -32.30
C THR A 917 -15.14 28.71 -31.84
N LEU A 918 -14.47 29.80 -31.47
CA LEU A 918 -13.02 29.81 -31.25
C LEU A 918 -12.64 30.49 -29.93
N ALA A 919 -13.00 31.75 -29.71
CA ALA A 919 -12.52 32.51 -28.54
C ALA A 919 -13.03 31.94 -27.20
N THR A 920 -14.23 31.36 -27.18
CA THR A 920 -14.84 30.75 -25.97
C THR A 920 -14.47 29.28 -25.77
N LYS A 921 -13.49 28.76 -26.50
CA LYS A 921 -13.05 27.36 -26.38
C LYS A 921 -11.74 27.29 -25.60
N PRO A 922 -11.58 26.28 -24.74
CA PRO A 922 -10.34 26.09 -24.01
C PRO A 922 -9.20 25.71 -24.94
N GLY A 923 -8.05 26.36 -24.76
CA GLY A 923 -6.83 26.14 -25.53
C GLY A 923 -5.60 26.57 -24.74
N ALA A 924 -4.43 26.19 -25.23
CA ALA A 924 -3.18 26.38 -24.51
C ALA A 924 -2.65 27.82 -24.61
N ARG A 925 -1.94 28.25 -23.55
CA ARG A 925 -1.13 29.47 -23.55
C ARG A 925 0.35 29.13 -23.73
N TRP A 926 1.00 29.83 -24.65
CA TRP A 926 2.42 29.62 -24.98
C TRP A 926 3.29 30.61 -24.22
N PHE A 927 4.34 30.09 -23.60
CA PHE A 927 5.31 30.86 -22.86
C PHE A 927 6.70 30.69 -23.45
N GLY A 928 7.44 31.80 -23.51
CA GLY A 928 8.77 31.87 -24.08
C GLY A 928 9.52 33.10 -23.56
N ASP A 929 10.61 33.45 -24.23
CA ASP A 929 11.43 34.64 -23.96
C ASP A 929 10.65 35.96 -24.00
N TRP A 930 9.50 36.01 -24.69
CA TRP A 930 8.61 37.18 -24.71
C TRP A 930 7.70 37.33 -23.49
N SER A 931 7.67 36.34 -22.58
CA SER A 931 6.70 36.30 -21.48
C SER A 931 7.04 37.19 -20.28
N GLY A 932 8.16 37.92 -20.34
CA GLY A 932 8.62 38.76 -19.23
C GLY A 932 9.12 37.91 -18.06
N ASP A 933 8.70 38.26 -16.84
CA ASP A 933 8.95 37.43 -15.65
C ASP A 933 8.11 36.15 -15.73
N ILE A 934 8.77 35.02 -16.00
CA ILE A 934 8.07 33.78 -16.33
C ILE A 934 7.25 33.24 -15.16
N ARG A 935 7.78 33.31 -13.94
CA ARG A 935 7.07 32.86 -12.74
C ARG A 935 5.76 33.61 -12.59
N THR A 936 5.82 34.95 -12.63
CA THR A 936 4.63 35.81 -12.50
C THR A 936 3.63 35.56 -13.63
N ALA A 937 4.11 35.37 -14.86
CA ALA A 937 3.23 35.14 -16.01
C ALA A 937 2.50 33.79 -15.94
N VAL A 938 3.20 32.73 -15.52
CA VAL A 938 2.63 31.38 -15.34
C VAL A 938 1.68 31.38 -14.15
N ASP A 939 2.11 31.94 -13.01
CA ASP A 939 1.33 32.03 -11.78
C ASP A 939 -0.03 32.71 -12.02
N ALA A 940 -0.03 33.87 -12.68
CA ALA A 940 -1.28 34.59 -13.01
C ALA A 940 -2.23 33.79 -13.91
N TYR A 941 -1.70 33.01 -14.85
CA TYR A 941 -2.51 32.17 -15.73
C TYR A 941 -3.11 30.97 -15.00
N VAL A 942 -2.30 30.31 -14.17
CA VAL A 942 -2.71 29.16 -13.36
C VAL A 942 -3.70 29.59 -12.26
N ASP A 943 -3.53 30.78 -11.67
CA ASP A 943 -4.47 31.37 -10.72
C ASP A 943 -5.82 31.68 -11.36
N GLY A 944 -5.83 32.24 -12.57
CA GLY A 944 -7.08 32.46 -13.31
C GLY A 944 -7.85 31.15 -13.55
N ALA A 945 -7.13 30.09 -13.91
CA ALA A 945 -7.70 28.76 -14.10
C ALA A 945 -8.23 28.17 -12.79
N THR A 946 -7.44 28.27 -11.72
CA THR A 946 -7.80 27.80 -10.38
C THR A 946 -9.05 28.53 -9.86
N ALA A 947 -9.13 29.86 -10.04
CA ALA A 947 -10.29 30.66 -9.66
C ALA A 947 -11.55 30.31 -10.47
N ALA A 948 -11.38 29.87 -11.73
CA ALA A 948 -12.47 29.34 -12.54
C ALA A 948 -12.83 27.88 -12.20
N GLY A 949 -12.05 27.22 -11.35
CA GLY A 949 -12.14 25.81 -11.06
C GLY A 949 -11.92 24.95 -12.31
N GLN A 950 -11.00 25.35 -13.19
CA GLN A 950 -10.66 24.72 -14.47
C GLN A 950 -9.17 24.41 -14.58
N VAL A 951 -8.79 23.49 -15.48
CA VAL A 951 -7.39 23.09 -15.67
C VAL A 951 -6.71 23.89 -16.80
N PRO A 952 -5.60 24.61 -16.54
CA PRO A 952 -4.84 25.32 -17.56
C PRO A 952 -4.03 24.36 -18.45
N ILE A 953 -3.89 24.72 -19.72
CA ILE A 953 -2.99 24.04 -20.67
C ILE A 953 -1.88 25.03 -21.01
N LEU A 954 -0.64 24.66 -20.75
CA LEU A 954 0.54 25.50 -20.94
C LEU A 954 1.48 24.85 -21.96
N VAL A 955 2.15 25.68 -22.76
CA VAL A 955 3.24 25.25 -23.64
C VAL A 955 4.51 25.99 -23.22
N ALA A 956 5.50 25.24 -22.75
CA ALA A 956 6.84 25.74 -22.47
C ALA A 956 7.65 25.73 -23.77
N TYR A 957 8.07 26.91 -24.24
CA TYR A 957 8.70 27.03 -25.56
C TYR A 957 9.79 28.10 -25.52
N ASN A 958 10.91 27.82 -24.85
CA ASN A 958 12.03 28.75 -24.66
C ASN A 958 13.42 28.12 -24.83
N ILE A 959 13.53 26.93 -25.41
CA ILE A 959 14.82 26.24 -25.51
C ILE A 959 15.84 27.03 -26.36
N PRO A 960 17.15 27.10 -25.99
CA PRO A 960 18.14 27.88 -26.73
C PRO A 960 18.24 27.45 -28.20
N LYS A 961 18.40 28.38 -29.15
CA LYS A 961 18.38 28.08 -30.60
C LYS A 961 17.07 27.41 -31.05
N ARG A 962 15.95 27.90 -30.52
CA ARG A 962 14.61 27.46 -30.92
C ARG A 962 14.45 27.58 -32.44
N ASP A 963 13.85 26.57 -33.07
CA ASP A 963 13.54 26.52 -34.50
C ASP A 963 14.70 26.75 -35.47
N CYS A 964 15.96 26.55 -35.06
CA CYS A 964 17.10 26.64 -35.98
C CYS A 964 17.19 27.97 -36.76
N ASP A 965 16.84 29.11 -36.14
CA ASP A 965 16.73 30.43 -36.77
C ASP A 965 15.61 30.56 -37.83
N GLY A 966 14.57 29.72 -37.74
CA GLY A 966 13.36 29.73 -38.56
C GLY A 966 12.33 30.82 -38.22
N GLN A 967 11.05 30.62 -38.53
CA GLN A 967 10.00 31.65 -38.39
C GLN A 967 9.72 32.05 -36.93
N SER A 968 9.87 31.11 -35.98
CA SER A 968 9.69 31.31 -34.53
C SER A 968 11.02 31.26 -33.74
N ALA A 969 12.12 31.58 -34.43
CA ALA A 969 13.47 31.63 -33.86
C ALA A 969 13.54 32.44 -32.56
N GLY A 970 14.38 31.99 -31.63
CA GLY A 970 14.62 32.66 -30.34
C GLY A 970 15.04 31.67 -29.26
N GLY A 971 14.54 31.90 -28.06
CA GLY A 971 14.80 31.06 -26.90
C GLY A 971 15.82 31.66 -25.93
N ALA A 972 16.04 30.96 -24.82
CA ALA A 972 16.94 31.41 -23.78
C ALA A 972 18.38 31.62 -24.29
N ALA A 973 19.06 32.61 -23.73
CA ALA A 973 20.40 33.03 -24.15
C ALA A 973 21.49 31.95 -23.94
N SER A 974 21.25 30.98 -23.05
CA SER A 974 22.15 29.87 -22.76
C SER A 974 21.41 28.69 -22.13
N ALA A 975 22.08 27.53 -22.05
CA ALA A 975 21.57 26.37 -21.31
C ALA A 975 21.27 26.68 -19.83
N ALA A 976 22.12 27.46 -19.16
CA ALA A 976 21.88 27.86 -17.77
C ALA A 976 20.65 28.77 -17.65
N ALA A 977 20.50 29.75 -18.55
CA ALA A 977 19.32 30.63 -18.56
C ALA A 977 18.03 29.85 -18.83
N TYR A 978 18.09 28.81 -19.66
CA TYR A 978 16.96 27.92 -19.90
C TYR A 978 16.58 27.11 -18.65
N ARG A 979 17.56 26.48 -17.98
CA ARG A 979 17.32 25.72 -16.74
C ARG A 979 16.68 26.59 -15.67
N GLN A 980 17.20 27.81 -15.50
CA GLN A 980 16.60 28.79 -14.59
C GLN A 980 15.17 29.16 -15.02
N TRP A 981 14.94 29.42 -16.30
CA TRP A 981 13.61 29.76 -16.81
C TRP A 981 12.59 28.63 -16.59
N ILE A 982 13.00 27.37 -16.80
CA ILE A 982 12.17 26.19 -16.52
C ILE A 982 11.88 26.04 -15.02
N SER A 983 12.88 26.28 -14.16
CA SER A 983 12.69 26.26 -12.71
C SER A 983 11.65 27.29 -12.27
N GLU A 984 11.74 28.53 -12.78
CA GLU A 984 10.79 29.60 -12.47
C GLU A 984 9.40 29.35 -13.09
N PHE A 985 9.34 28.70 -14.26
CA PHE A 985 8.08 28.22 -14.84
C PHE A 985 7.42 27.21 -13.92
N GLY A 986 8.16 26.18 -13.46
CA GLY A 986 7.65 25.15 -12.54
C GLY A 986 7.16 25.76 -11.22
N ALA A 987 7.95 26.67 -10.65
CA ALA A 987 7.56 27.46 -9.48
C ALA A 987 6.29 28.30 -9.70
N GLY A 988 6.03 28.74 -10.94
CA GLY A 988 4.77 29.40 -11.32
C GLY A 988 3.59 28.44 -11.42
N VAL A 989 3.80 27.14 -11.63
CA VAL A 989 2.74 26.11 -11.52
C VAL A 989 2.47 25.79 -10.05
N ALA A 990 3.51 25.74 -9.21
CA ALA A 990 3.43 25.58 -7.75
C ALA A 990 2.57 24.39 -7.29
N GLY A 991 2.67 23.24 -7.98
CA GLY A 991 1.89 22.03 -7.65
C GLY A 991 0.38 22.11 -7.93
N ARG A 992 -0.12 23.21 -8.51
CA ARG A 992 -1.53 23.33 -8.93
C ARG A 992 -1.80 22.49 -10.18
N PRO A 993 -3.01 21.91 -10.35
CA PRO A 993 -3.33 21.08 -11.51
C PRO A 993 -3.07 21.80 -12.83
N ALA A 994 -2.22 21.24 -13.68
CA ALA A 994 -1.86 21.82 -14.98
C ALA A 994 -1.44 20.74 -15.99
N VAL A 995 -1.67 21.02 -17.28
CA VAL A 995 -1.11 20.26 -18.41
C VAL A 995 -0.01 21.09 -19.04
N VAL A 996 1.21 20.55 -19.15
CA VAL A 996 2.38 21.23 -19.72
C VAL A 996 2.92 20.46 -20.91
N VAL A 997 2.93 21.08 -22.09
CA VAL A 997 3.62 20.55 -23.28
C VAL A 997 5.00 21.18 -23.38
N ILE A 998 6.03 20.33 -23.38
CA ILE A 998 7.43 20.73 -23.28
C ILE A 998 8.04 20.85 -24.67
N GLU A 999 8.51 22.06 -24.95
CA GLU A 999 9.39 22.45 -26.05
C GLU A 999 9.02 21.82 -27.39
N PRO A 1000 7.91 22.28 -28.00
CA PRO A 1000 7.59 21.92 -29.39
C PRO A 1000 8.81 21.99 -30.31
N ASP A 1001 8.93 20.99 -31.18
CA ASP A 1001 9.99 20.85 -32.19
C ASP A 1001 11.41 20.57 -31.67
N ALA A 1002 11.65 20.62 -30.36
CA ALA A 1002 13.00 20.54 -29.78
C ALA A 1002 13.72 19.21 -30.05
N VAL A 1003 12.98 18.12 -30.13
CA VAL A 1003 13.50 16.78 -30.43
C VAL A 1003 13.27 16.36 -31.89
N THR A 1004 12.58 17.17 -32.69
CA THR A 1004 12.29 16.87 -34.10
C THR A 1004 13.29 17.59 -35.01
N GLN A 1005 13.56 18.87 -34.77
CA GLN A 1005 14.43 19.74 -35.57
C GLN A 1005 15.88 19.77 -35.04
N LEU A 1006 16.65 18.73 -35.34
CA LEU A 1006 18.04 18.58 -34.87
C LEU A 1006 19.11 18.86 -35.93
N ASP A 1007 18.73 18.90 -37.21
CA ASP A 1007 19.67 18.89 -38.34
C ASP A 1007 20.54 20.16 -38.44
N CYS A 1008 20.11 21.25 -37.82
CA CYS A 1008 20.87 22.51 -37.77
C CYS A 1008 21.90 22.57 -36.62
N LEU A 1009 21.87 21.59 -35.70
CA LEU A 1009 22.67 21.58 -34.48
C LEU A 1009 23.93 20.74 -34.68
N THR A 1010 25.03 21.15 -34.02
CA THR A 1010 26.21 20.28 -33.91
C THR A 1010 25.93 19.10 -32.99
N ALA A 1011 26.70 18.02 -33.07
CA ALA A 1011 26.52 16.85 -32.18
C ALA A 1011 26.53 17.24 -30.68
N ALA A 1012 27.42 18.15 -30.28
CA ALA A 1012 27.46 18.66 -28.90
C ALA A 1012 26.18 19.43 -28.52
N GLN A 1013 25.61 20.19 -29.46
CA GLN A 1013 24.35 20.91 -29.26
C GLN A 1013 23.14 19.98 -29.24
N VAL A 1014 23.18 18.87 -29.97
CA VAL A 1014 22.15 17.82 -29.89
C VAL A 1014 22.18 17.15 -28.52
N THR A 1015 23.35 16.82 -27.99
CA THR A 1015 23.48 16.31 -26.62
C THR A 1015 22.99 17.31 -25.58
N GLU A 1016 23.39 18.58 -25.69
CA GLU A 1016 22.90 19.65 -24.81
C GLU A 1016 21.37 19.80 -24.91
N ARG A 1017 20.82 19.78 -26.13
CA ARG A 1017 19.37 19.83 -26.39
C ARG A 1017 18.61 18.75 -25.64
N PHE A 1018 19.00 17.47 -25.78
CA PHE A 1018 18.35 16.39 -25.06
C PHE A 1018 18.52 16.52 -23.54
N GLY A 1019 19.69 16.96 -23.06
CA GLY A 1019 19.92 17.24 -21.65
C GLY A 1019 19.03 18.37 -21.09
N LEU A 1020 18.71 19.38 -21.91
CA LEU A 1020 17.80 20.46 -21.53
C LEU A 1020 16.33 20.02 -21.52
N VAL A 1021 15.87 19.26 -22.52
CA VAL A 1021 14.50 18.71 -22.52
C VAL A 1021 14.33 17.72 -21.36
N SER A 1022 15.32 16.86 -21.12
CA SER A 1022 15.32 15.91 -20.00
C SER A 1022 15.32 16.61 -18.64
N HIS A 1023 16.00 17.76 -18.53
CA HIS A 1023 15.91 18.61 -17.34
C HIS A 1023 14.54 19.25 -17.18
N ALA A 1024 13.91 19.73 -18.26
CA ALA A 1024 12.55 20.26 -18.19
C ALA A 1024 11.55 19.19 -17.75
N VAL A 1025 11.66 17.97 -18.27
CA VAL A 1025 10.86 16.82 -17.81
C VAL A 1025 11.08 16.58 -16.31
N GLY A 1026 12.34 16.60 -15.85
CA GLY A 1026 12.66 16.43 -14.43
C GLY A 1026 12.13 17.57 -13.54
N ALA A 1027 12.27 18.82 -13.98
CA ALA A 1027 11.86 20.00 -13.22
C ALA A 1027 10.35 20.10 -13.02
N PHE A 1028 9.55 19.45 -13.87
CA PHE A 1028 8.10 19.35 -13.71
C PHE A 1028 7.64 18.00 -13.12
N GLY A 1029 8.56 17.10 -12.77
CA GLY A 1029 8.25 15.80 -12.18
C GLY A 1029 7.48 15.97 -10.87
N GLY A 1030 6.25 15.45 -10.82
CA GLY A 1030 5.35 15.62 -9.66
C GLY A 1030 4.67 16.99 -9.54
N GLN A 1031 4.80 17.91 -10.51
CA GLN A 1031 4.16 19.23 -10.41
C GLN A 1031 3.01 19.44 -11.40
N ALA A 1032 3.04 18.73 -12.54
CA ALA A 1032 2.06 18.84 -13.61
C ALA A 1032 2.09 17.61 -14.53
N TRP A 1033 1.03 17.42 -15.32
CA TRP A 1033 1.05 16.44 -16.40
C TRP A 1033 1.90 16.93 -17.57
N THR A 1034 3.07 16.34 -17.73
CA THR A 1034 4.06 16.76 -18.73
C THR A 1034 4.07 15.89 -19.97
N TYR A 1035 4.05 16.53 -21.13
CA TYR A 1035 4.09 15.89 -22.44
C TYR A 1035 5.26 16.45 -23.25
N VAL A 1036 6.23 15.61 -23.59
CA VAL A 1036 7.31 16.00 -24.52
C VAL A 1036 6.76 16.02 -25.94
N ASP A 1037 6.98 17.10 -26.70
CA ASP A 1037 6.55 17.14 -28.09
C ASP A 1037 7.32 16.14 -28.98
N ALA A 1038 6.59 15.37 -29.77
CA ALA A 1038 7.12 14.35 -30.68
C ALA A 1038 6.89 14.70 -32.16
N GLY A 1039 6.59 15.96 -32.46
CA GLY A 1039 6.33 16.45 -33.82
C GLY A 1039 5.10 15.81 -34.46
N ASN A 1040 5.19 15.49 -35.74
CA ASN A 1040 4.06 14.95 -36.50
C ASN A 1040 4.44 13.77 -37.41
N ALA A 1041 3.40 13.13 -37.96
CA ALA A 1041 3.48 11.87 -38.69
C ALA A 1041 4.33 11.91 -39.97
N GLY A 1042 4.68 13.10 -40.49
CA GLY A 1042 5.45 13.25 -41.72
C GLY A 1042 6.91 13.69 -41.56
N TRP A 1043 7.37 13.98 -40.34
CA TRP A 1043 8.70 14.59 -40.14
C TRP A 1043 9.79 13.60 -39.75
N VAL A 1044 9.56 12.79 -38.72
CA VAL A 1044 10.54 11.83 -38.18
C VAL A 1044 9.91 10.45 -38.16
N ALA A 1045 10.67 9.41 -38.50
CA ALA A 1045 10.19 8.04 -38.40
C ALA A 1045 9.90 7.68 -36.93
N ALA A 1046 8.88 6.84 -36.69
CA ALA A 1046 8.37 6.57 -35.35
C ALA A 1046 9.41 5.90 -34.42
N ASP A 1047 10.21 4.98 -34.95
CA ASP A 1047 11.33 4.32 -34.26
C ASP A 1047 12.40 5.32 -33.84
N VAL A 1048 12.80 6.20 -34.77
CA VAL A 1048 13.75 7.28 -34.48
C VAL A 1048 13.19 8.24 -33.46
N MET A 1049 11.90 8.57 -33.52
CA MET A 1049 11.26 9.44 -32.54
C MET A 1049 11.21 8.77 -31.16
N ALA A 1050 10.92 7.48 -31.07
CA ALA A 1050 10.97 6.72 -29.81
C ALA A 1050 12.37 6.80 -29.17
N ASP A 1051 13.44 6.63 -29.96
CA ASP A 1051 14.83 6.80 -29.49
C ASP A 1051 15.13 8.22 -29.01
N ARG A 1052 14.58 9.24 -29.67
CA ARG A 1052 14.77 10.65 -29.28
C ARG A 1052 13.98 11.00 -28.02
N LEU A 1053 12.76 10.49 -27.86
CA LEU A 1053 11.98 10.64 -26.64
C LEU A 1053 12.65 9.93 -25.45
N ALA A 1054 13.24 8.74 -25.67
CA ALA A 1054 14.04 8.06 -24.67
C ALA A 1054 15.23 8.92 -24.20
N GLN A 1055 15.98 9.51 -25.14
CA GLN A 1055 17.07 10.45 -24.82
C GLN A 1055 16.58 11.73 -24.13
N ALA A 1056 15.38 12.20 -24.45
CA ALA A 1056 14.73 13.33 -23.82
C ALA A 1056 14.16 13.02 -22.43
N GLY A 1057 14.30 11.80 -21.93
CA GLY A 1057 13.87 11.42 -20.59
C GLY A 1057 12.37 11.09 -20.46
N ILE A 1058 11.72 10.65 -21.54
CA ILE A 1058 10.28 10.33 -21.57
C ILE A 1058 9.82 9.35 -20.48
N ALA A 1059 10.72 8.52 -19.96
CA ALA A 1059 10.44 7.64 -18.83
C ALA A 1059 9.91 8.40 -17.60
N ARG A 1060 10.40 9.64 -17.38
CA ARG A 1060 10.02 10.53 -16.27
C ARG A 1060 8.86 11.47 -16.59
N ALA A 1061 8.45 11.57 -17.86
CA ALA A 1061 7.28 12.35 -18.26
C ALA A 1061 6.00 11.51 -18.14
N HIS A 1062 4.86 12.19 -18.01
CA HIS A 1062 3.55 11.53 -18.08
C HIS A 1062 3.32 10.93 -19.48
N GLY A 1063 3.58 11.72 -20.53
CA GLY A 1063 3.36 11.28 -21.90
C GLY A 1063 4.13 12.07 -22.95
N PHE A 1064 3.69 11.97 -24.21
CA PHE A 1064 4.18 12.80 -25.31
C PHE A 1064 3.03 13.46 -26.10
N ALA A 1065 3.31 14.59 -26.74
CA ALA A 1065 2.36 15.30 -27.60
C ALA A 1065 2.69 15.05 -29.07
N VAL A 1066 1.67 14.90 -29.91
CA VAL A 1066 1.85 14.84 -31.37
C VAL A 1066 0.98 15.88 -32.08
N ASN A 1067 1.41 16.25 -33.27
CA ASN A 1067 0.76 17.21 -34.16
C ASN A 1067 0.72 18.65 -33.61
N THR A 1068 1.52 18.99 -32.59
CA THR A 1068 1.58 20.34 -32.01
C THR A 1068 1.81 21.39 -33.09
N SER A 1069 0.90 22.37 -33.18
CA SER A 1069 0.90 23.41 -34.22
C SER A 1069 0.92 22.89 -35.67
N ASN A 1070 0.43 21.68 -35.93
CA ASN A 1070 0.39 21.05 -37.25
C ASN A 1070 -1.04 20.66 -37.67
N PHE A 1071 -1.17 20.07 -38.87
CA PHE A 1071 -2.45 19.89 -39.56
C PHE A 1071 -2.80 18.43 -39.86
N TRP A 1072 -2.05 17.45 -39.36
CA TRP A 1072 -2.31 16.03 -39.61
C TRP A 1072 -3.61 15.58 -38.95
N THR A 1073 -4.40 14.76 -39.65
CA THR A 1073 -5.70 14.32 -39.14
C THR A 1073 -5.52 13.54 -37.84
N THR A 1074 -6.54 13.55 -36.97
CA THR A 1074 -6.50 12.81 -35.70
C THR A 1074 -6.19 11.32 -35.90
N ALA A 1075 -6.65 10.73 -37.02
CA ALA A 1075 -6.36 9.34 -37.37
C ALA A 1075 -4.88 9.11 -37.70
N GLU A 1076 -4.27 9.98 -38.50
CA GLU A 1076 -2.85 9.90 -38.85
C GLU A 1076 -1.97 10.13 -37.61
N SER A 1077 -2.30 11.12 -36.79
CA SER A 1077 -1.58 11.37 -35.53
C SER A 1077 -1.71 10.20 -34.55
N THR A 1078 -2.88 9.56 -34.48
CA THR A 1078 -3.09 8.36 -33.66
C THR A 1078 -2.24 7.19 -34.16
N ALA A 1079 -2.21 6.96 -35.48
CA ALA A 1079 -1.39 5.90 -36.06
C ALA A 1079 0.10 6.13 -35.78
N TYR A 1080 0.58 7.37 -35.92
CA TYR A 1080 1.96 7.73 -35.63
C TYR A 1080 2.32 7.58 -34.14
N ALA A 1081 1.48 8.06 -33.24
CA ALA A 1081 1.71 7.92 -31.79
C ALA A 1081 1.72 6.44 -31.34
N ASN A 1082 0.84 5.61 -31.90
CA ASN A 1082 0.84 4.17 -31.63
C ASN A 1082 2.10 3.48 -32.17
N ALA A 1083 2.62 3.93 -33.32
CA ALA A 1083 3.88 3.42 -33.84
C ALA A 1083 5.07 3.80 -32.94
N ILE A 1084 5.13 5.06 -32.45
CA ILE A 1084 6.14 5.47 -31.46
C ILE A 1084 6.07 4.58 -30.21
N ASN A 1085 4.85 4.38 -29.67
CA ASN A 1085 4.64 3.54 -28.50
C ASN A 1085 5.02 2.07 -28.68
N ALA A 1086 4.97 1.55 -29.91
CA ALA A 1086 5.40 0.19 -30.20
C ALA A 1086 6.93 0.02 -30.10
N ASP A 1087 7.68 1.10 -30.29
CA ASP A 1087 9.15 1.13 -30.27
C ASP A 1087 9.72 1.67 -28.93
N LEU A 1088 8.88 2.27 -28.09
CA LEU A 1088 9.26 2.66 -26.71
C LEU A 1088 9.35 1.44 -25.79
N ALA A 1089 10.32 1.45 -24.87
CA ALA A 1089 10.48 0.40 -23.86
C ALA A 1089 9.25 0.22 -22.95
N THR A 1090 8.56 1.32 -22.67
CA THR A 1090 7.28 1.36 -21.95
C THR A 1090 6.36 2.30 -22.72
N ALA A 1091 5.19 1.81 -23.14
CA ALA A 1091 4.19 2.64 -23.78
C ALA A 1091 3.73 3.76 -22.84
N LYS A 1092 3.56 4.97 -23.39
CA LYS A 1092 3.19 6.17 -22.66
C LYS A 1092 1.85 6.73 -23.17
N PRO A 1093 1.04 7.35 -22.31
CA PRO A 1093 -0.07 8.20 -22.73
C PRO A 1093 0.39 9.27 -23.72
N TYR A 1094 -0.52 9.71 -24.59
CA TYR A 1094 -0.21 10.75 -25.56
C TYR A 1094 -1.41 11.66 -25.82
N VAL A 1095 -1.10 12.90 -26.19
CA VAL A 1095 -2.09 13.92 -26.57
C VAL A 1095 -1.93 14.33 -28.03
N ILE A 1096 -3.03 14.78 -28.64
CA ILE A 1096 -3.02 15.24 -30.03
C ILE A 1096 -3.47 16.69 -30.07
N ASP A 1097 -2.69 17.56 -30.72
CA ASP A 1097 -3.17 18.89 -31.09
C ASP A 1097 -4.23 18.78 -32.20
N THR A 1098 -5.46 19.19 -31.88
CA THR A 1098 -6.60 19.19 -32.79
C THR A 1098 -7.08 20.60 -33.15
N SER A 1099 -6.32 21.63 -32.79
CA SER A 1099 -6.65 23.04 -33.06
C SER A 1099 -7.03 23.31 -34.52
N ARG A 1100 -6.37 22.64 -35.48
CA ARG A 1100 -6.48 22.96 -36.93
C ARG A 1100 -6.51 21.74 -37.86
N ASN A 1101 -6.76 20.54 -37.35
CA ASN A 1101 -6.64 19.30 -38.13
C ASN A 1101 -7.93 18.69 -38.66
N GLY A 1102 -9.05 19.41 -38.63
CA GLY A 1102 -10.37 18.88 -38.99
C GLY A 1102 -10.49 18.36 -40.43
N ASN A 1103 -9.65 18.84 -41.35
CA ASN A 1103 -9.63 18.44 -42.76
C ASN A 1103 -8.30 17.81 -43.22
N GLY A 1104 -7.29 17.69 -42.34
CA GLY A 1104 -5.92 17.43 -42.79
C GLY A 1104 -5.31 18.63 -43.56
N HIS A 1105 -4.08 18.51 -44.04
CA HIS A 1105 -3.51 19.44 -45.03
C HIS A 1105 -3.36 18.77 -46.40
N LYS A 1106 -3.17 19.57 -47.45
CA LYS A 1106 -2.98 19.07 -48.82
C LYS A 1106 -1.54 19.22 -49.32
N ASP A 1107 -0.92 20.40 -49.22
CA ASP A 1107 0.44 20.59 -49.78
C ASP A 1107 1.33 21.66 -49.09
N ASP A 1108 0.83 22.42 -48.11
CA ASP A 1108 1.59 23.49 -47.41
C ASP A 1108 1.66 23.25 -45.89
N TRP A 1109 2.81 23.55 -45.27
CA TRP A 1109 3.04 23.39 -43.82
C TRP A 1109 2.70 24.63 -42.99
N CYS A 1110 2.55 25.79 -43.63
CA CYS A 1110 2.36 27.09 -42.97
C CYS A 1110 1.19 27.83 -43.62
N ASN A 1111 0.21 28.26 -42.80
CA ASN A 1111 -1.03 28.91 -43.24
C ASN A 1111 -1.72 28.25 -44.47
N PRO A 1112 -1.86 26.90 -44.52
CA PRO A 1112 -2.41 26.19 -45.67
C PRO A 1112 -3.88 26.53 -45.94
N ALA A 1113 -4.31 26.38 -47.21
CA ALA A 1113 -5.72 26.52 -47.57
C ALA A 1113 -6.51 25.21 -47.33
N GLY A 1114 -7.80 25.32 -47.03
CA GLY A 1114 -8.71 24.17 -46.89
C GLY A 1114 -8.63 23.42 -45.56
N VAL A 1115 -7.80 23.88 -44.62
CA VAL A 1115 -7.74 23.36 -43.25
C VAL A 1115 -8.92 23.84 -42.42
N LYS A 1116 -9.27 23.08 -41.38
CA LYS A 1116 -10.47 23.32 -40.56
C LYS A 1116 -10.16 23.10 -39.09
N LEU A 1117 -10.89 23.79 -38.20
CA LEU A 1117 -10.91 23.47 -36.77
C LEU A 1117 -11.20 21.97 -36.56
N GLY A 1118 -10.39 21.33 -35.72
CA GLY A 1118 -10.63 19.96 -35.27
C GLY A 1118 -11.47 19.92 -34.00
N VAL A 1119 -11.39 18.81 -33.28
CA VAL A 1119 -12.14 18.59 -32.03
C VAL A 1119 -11.67 19.55 -30.95
N THR A 1120 -12.58 20.20 -30.22
CA THR A 1120 -12.25 21.10 -29.09
C THR A 1120 -11.58 20.35 -27.93
N SER A 1121 -10.78 21.06 -27.13
CA SER A 1121 -10.05 20.45 -26.01
C SER A 1121 -10.95 19.63 -25.09
N ARG A 1122 -10.64 18.34 -24.92
CA ARG A 1122 -11.40 17.39 -24.09
C ARG A 1122 -10.57 16.16 -23.71
N LEU A 1123 -10.93 15.54 -22.58
CA LEU A 1123 -10.57 14.15 -22.30
C LEU A 1123 -11.16 13.24 -23.38
N ASN A 1124 -10.48 12.16 -23.70
CA ASN A 1124 -10.89 11.25 -24.77
C ASN A 1124 -11.00 9.80 -24.25
N THR A 1125 -12.06 9.11 -24.64
CA THR A 1125 -12.45 7.81 -24.06
C THR A 1125 -11.88 6.61 -24.81
N SER A 1126 -11.15 6.82 -25.92
CA SER A 1126 -10.52 5.76 -26.71
C SER A 1126 -9.42 6.32 -27.62
N GLY A 1127 -8.19 5.81 -27.51
CA GLY A 1127 -7.03 6.29 -28.27
C GLY A 1127 -6.18 7.27 -27.47
N ALA A 1128 -5.91 8.45 -28.02
CA ALA A 1128 -5.20 9.53 -27.31
C ALA A 1128 -5.88 9.84 -25.97
N GLU A 1129 -5.10 10.19 -24.96
CA GLU A 1129 -5.60 10.54 -23.63
C GLU A 1129 -6.41 11.85 -23.67
N MET A 1130 -5.92 12.83 -24.43
CA MET A 1130 -6.60 14.10 -24.66
C MET A 1130 -6.46 14.54 -26.11
N LEU A 1131 -7.51 15.21 -26.59
CA LEU A 1131 -7.47 16.03 -27.78
C LEU A 1131 -7.42 17.47 -27.29
N LEU A 1132 -6.39 18.23 -27.64
CA LEU A 1132 -6.14 19.56 -27.10
C LEU A 1132 -6.00 20.58 -28.22
N TRP A 1133 -6.45 21.81 -28.00
CA TRP A 1133 -6.06 22.94 -28.85
C TRP A 1133 -4.76 23.51 -28.32
N LEU A 1134 -3.63 22.94 -28.75
CA LEU A 1134 -2.31 23.42 -28.31
C LEU A 1134 -1.96 24.71 -29.04
N LYS A 1135 -2.09 24.75 -30.37
CA LYS A 1135 -2.01 26.02 -31.10
C LYS A 1135 -3.29 26.84 -30.96
N VAL A 1136 -3.13 28.14 -30.73
CA VAL A 1136 -4.24 29.10 -30.76
C VAL A 1136 -4.77 29.21 -32.20
N PRO A 1137 -6.00 28.75 -32.50
CA PRO A 1137 -6.50 28.77 -33.87
C PRO A 1137 -6.69 30.22 -34.36
N GLY A 1138 -6.34 30.49 -35.62
CA GLY A 1138 -6.38 31.83 -36.20
C GLY A 1138 -5.09 32.64 -36.05
N ASP A 1139 -4.14 32.19 -35.23
CA ASP A 1139 -2.78 32.75 -35.21
C ASP A 1139 -1.97 32.27 -36.42
N SER A 1140 -1.25 33.20 -37.06
CA SER A 1140 -0.37 32.92 -38.20
C SER A 1140 0.79 31.99 -37.82
N ASP A 1141 1.21 31.15 -38.75
CA ASP A 1141 2.44 30.34 -38.66
C ASP A 1141 3.69 31.04 -39.23
N GLY A 1142 3.53 32.23 -39.82
CA GLY A 1142 4.64 33.01 -40.37
C GLY A 1142 4.24 33.89 -41.55
N ALA A 1143 5.07 34.90 -41.84
CA ALA A 1143 4.73 35.95 -42.82
C ALA A 1143 5.00 35.57 -44.29
N THR A 1144 5.70 34.46 -44.54
CA THR A 1144 6.32 34.18 -45.85
C THR A 1144 5.71 32.99 -46.61
N CYS A 1145 4.68 32.34 -46.07
CA CYS A 1145 4.13 31.09 -46.58
C CYS A 1145 2.60 31.02 -46.49
N GLY A 1146 2.00 30.15 -47.31
CA GLY A 1146 0.56 29.91 -47.33
C GLY A 1146 -0.28 31.09 -47.84
N ARG A 1147 -1.55 31.08 -47.45
CA ARG A 1147 -2.57 32.03 -47.93
C ARG A 1147 -2.58 33.35 -47.18
N ILE A 1148 -1.96 33.40 -46.00
CA ILE A 1148 -1.78 34.62 -45.20
C ILE A 1148 -0.32 35.03 -45.29
N ARG A 1149 -0.08 36.13 -45.98
CA ARG A 1149 1.25 36.72 -46.15
C ARG A 1149 1.36 37.97 -45.29
N ASP A 1150 2.59 38.35 -44.98
CA ASP A 1150 2.95 39.59 -44.27
C ASP A 1150 2.44 39.67 -42.82
N LEU A 1151 2.04 38.54 -42.22
CA LEU A 1151 1.61 38.45 -40.83
C LEU A 1151 2.59 37.60 -39.99
N PRO A 1152 3.29 38.17 -38.99
CA PRO A 1152 4.24 37.43 -38.16
C PRO A 1152 3.61 36.24 -37.45
N ALA A 1153 4.43 35.23 -37.14
CA ALA A 1153 3.98 34.07 -36.38
C ALA A 1153 3.39 34.49 -35.02
N GLY A 1154 2.33 33.81 -34.57
CA GLY A 1154 1.65 34.11 -33.31
C GLY A 1154 0.74 35.36 -33.35
N THR A 1155 0.58 36.01 -34.50
CA THR A 1155 -0.35 37.13 -34.66
C THR A 1155 -1.70 36.63 -35.18
N PHE A 1156 -2.78 37.02 -34.51
CA PHE A 1156 -4.14 36.61 -34.86
C PHE A 1156 -4.67 37.30 -36.12
N SER A 1157 -5.28 36.51 -37.00
CA SER A 1157 -5.99 36.99 -38.18
C SER A 1157 -7.46 36.57 -38.15
N PRO A 1158 -8.42 37.52 -38.14
CA PRO A 1158 -9.83 37.17 -38.22
C PRO A 1158 -10.20 36.49 -39.54
N ASP A 1159 -9.47 36.78 -40.63
CA ASP A 1159 -9.68 36.07 -41.90
C ASP A 1159 -9.22 34.62 -41.81
N TYR A 1160 -8.09 34.35 -41.13
CA TYR A 1160 -7.66 32.96 -40.91
C TYR A 1160 -8.65 32.19 -40.05
N ALA A 1161 -9.10 32.81 -38.96
CA ALA A 1161 -10.08 32.24 -38.07
C ALA A 1161 -11.34 31.85 -38.84
N MET A 1162 -11.84 32.74 -39.71
CA MET A 1162 -12.98 32.42 -40.56
C MET A 1162 -12.71 31.32 -41.58
N TRP A 1163 -11.48 31.18 -42.09
CA TRP A 1163 -11.13 30.06 -42.97
C TRP A 1163 -11.12 28.74 -42.21
N LEU A 1164 -10.55 28.70 -41.01
CA LEU A 1164 -10.56 27.53 -40.13
C LEU A 1164 -11.98 27.13 -39.71
N ILE A 1165 -12.85 28.09 -39.45
CA ILE A 1165 -14.27 27.84 -39.13
C ILE A 1165 -14.99 27.20 -40.33
N ASN A 1166 -14.75 27.73 -41.53
CA ASN A 1166 -15.48 27.31 -42.73
C ASN A 1166 -14.84 26.11 -43.46
N GLY A 1167 -13.55 25.83 -43.24
CA GLY A 1167 -12.78 24.83 -43.98
C GLY A 1167 -12.40 25.25 -45.40
N ASN A 1168 -12.05 26.54 -45.60
CA ASN A 1168 -11.90 27.19 -46.93
C ASN A 1168 -10.47 27.47 -47.40
#